data_AF-B3CER6-F1
#
_entry.id   AF-B3CER6-F1
#
_cell.length_a   1.000
_cell.length_b   1.000
_cell.length_c   1.000
_cell.angle_alpha   90.00
_cell.angle_beta   90.00
_cell.angle_gamma   90.00
#
_symmetry.space_group_name_H-M   'P 1'
#
loop_
_entity.id
_entity.type
_entity.pdbx_description
1 polymer ?
#
loop_
_entity_poly.entity_id
_entity_poly.type
_entity_poly.pdbx_seq_one_letter_code
_entity_poly.pdbx_strand_id
1 'polypeptide(L)'
;MKLNRIILPAMAMALTLAACEDNKMEWGTPDGHGQADLSDIPLSLTEKIANYKSIKEYAAEYIPNMTVGLGIGADYYINNGTVKQLADANFNTFTTGNAMKHDAVVGNKGELNFATIDAFVNAIPADAKMYGHCFLWHTQQKQMYLKSLIAPEVVIEDIGGDDVCENVITNSGFESGTDGWTGLWGKYTYAVEAPGKDSDNAIHFTMTGETAANYDCQLFWPLASPLEDGVTYAFSADIKSDMDIAVQFIGQNASYAGIYKDSYTAPADWLHVTGEFTYNAASEATDIIRVGFQFGGTPGSNVWIDNLKFGVKKVEKMKNVITNPSFADGTNGWTGLWGKYTYGVEAPGRTDDTAIRFTMTDETAANYDSQLFWALDTPLEVGATYAFSFYTKSDMNIAVQAIGQNASYSGIYKDSFTALNDWTLCEGEFTYNASDPADIVRFGVQFGGTPGSTIWIDDFKFGLKNEEAQPKAKNLTRAAGGVTYIYKTPEEKRTALLGAMETWIKGMAEHMGDRMIGWDVINEPIDDSTKGVRGINGVFGSEDADGNPDTAPVEQDGLNLNWASNHFYWGYYLGMEYATKAFEYARKYCRPETKLFVNDYNLEVSPAKLDALINFVKYIDEHNETNAPIVDGIGTQMHAVAADLTREKIDEMFKKLAATGKIIRITELDVRHTYEPTANPSAEQLMKQADVYRWIIESYKENVPATQQSGFTIWSLSDHADEHTGWFTGDTPNLFDANYARKPAYKGVCDGIAGRDISEDFTGDDWKAAYEVKEEETPADQ
;
A
#
# COMPACT_ATOMS: atom_id res chain seq x y z
N MET A 1 -57.58 -27.40 -17.69
CA MET A 1 -57.89 -25.98 -17.99
C MET A 1 -56.74 -25.17 -17.39
N LYS A 2 -55.91 -24.33 -18.07
CA LYS A 2 -56.02 -23.55 -19.34
C LYS A 2 -57.24 -22.60 -19.31
N LEU A 3 -57.21 -21.26 -19.45
CA LEU A 3 -56.19 -20.19 -19.67
C LEU A 3 -56.58 -18.94 -18.81
N ASN A 4 -55.81 -17.86 -18.49
CA ASN A 4 -54.49 -17.28 -18.84
C ASN A 4 -54.48 -16.05 -19.83
N ARG A 5 -53.88 -14.90 -19.41
CA ARG A 5 -53.55 -13.62 -20.14
C ARG A 5 -54.74 -12.66 -20.53
N ILE A 6 -54.65 -11.29 -20.64
CA ILE A 6 -53.65 -10.22 -20.30
C ILE A 6 -54.23 -8.75 -20.36
N ILE A 7 -53.70 -7.80 -19.52
CA ILE A 7 -53.51 -6.30 -19.63
C ILE A 7 -54.66 -5.27 -19.96
N LEU A 8 -54.46 -4.02 -19.47
CA LEU A 8 -55.06 -2.66 -19.69
C LEU A 8 -55.01 -2.11 -21.16
N PRO A 9 -55.25 -0.81 -21.52
CA PRO A 9 -55.94 0.37 -20.91
C PRO A 9 -56.93 1.13 -21.87
N ALA A 10 -57.60 2.23 -21.39
CA ALA A 10 -57.90 3.51 -22.10
C ALA A 10 -58.84 4.42 -21.24
N MET A 11 -58.39 5.52 -20.61
CA MET A 11 -58.26 6.91 -21.09
C MET A 11 -59.55 7.75 -21.35
N ALA A 12 -59.80 8.68 -20.40
CA ALA A 12 -59.98 10.13 -20.61
C ALA A 12 -61.36 10.80 -20.89
N MET A 13 -61.44 12.06 -20.44
CA MET A 13 -62.32 13.19 -20.87
C MET A 13 -63.84 13.16 -20.57
N ALA A 14 -64.19 13.55 -19.33
CA ALA A 14 -65.26 14.49 -18.92
C ALA A 14 -65.52 14.27 -17.40
N LEU A 15 -65.59 15.27 -16.51
CA LEU A 15 -65.84 16.71 -16.69
C LEU A 15 -64.78 17.59 -16.02
N THR A 16 -64.45 18.70 -16.67
CA THR A 16 -63.94 19.93 -16.03
C THR A 16 -64.92 21.06 -16.31
N LEU A 17 -64.81 22.15 -15.53
CA LEU A 17 -65.53 23.44 -15.64
C LEU A 17 -66.96 23.51 -15.06
N ALA A 18 -67.28 24.72 -14.57
CA ALA A 18 -68.48 25.17 -13.85
C ALA A 18 -68.70 24.53 -12.45
N ALA A 19 -68.64 25.28 -11.35
CA ALA A 19 -68.33 26.71 -11.19
C ALA A 19 -67.73 27.01 -9.81
N CYS A 20 -67.14 28.20 -9.64
CA CYS A 20 -66.75 28.71 -8.32
C CYS A 20 -67.99 28.85 -7.43
N GLU A 21 -67.96 28.23 -6.26
CA GLU A 21 -68.80 28.66 -5.15
C GLU A 21 -67.88 29.42 -4.18
N ASP A 22 -67.90 30.76 -4.28
CA ASP A 22 -67.17 31.68 -3.38
C ASP A 22 -67.82 31.70 -1.99
N ASN A 23 -68.02 30.51 -1.41
CA ASN A 23 -68.33 30.32 0.00
C ASN A 23 -67.10 30.68 0.82
N LYS A 24 -66.85 32.00 0.93
CA LYS A 24 -66.09 32.56 2.03
C LYS A 24 -66.64 31.94 3.31
N MET A 25 -65.77 31.31 4.08
CA MET A 25 -66.09 30.91 5.44
C MET A 25 -66.39 32.19 6.24
N GLU A 26 -67.66 32.54 6.38
CA GLU A 26 -68.10 33.57 7.32
C GLU A 26 -67.90 33.03 8.73
N TRP A 27 -66.70 33.27 9.27
CA TRP A 27 -66.33 32.98 10.64
C TRP A 27 -67.22 33.79 11.61
N GLY A 28 -68.36 33.21 11.96
CA GLY A 28 -69.31 33.82 12.87
C GLY A 28 -68.70 33.99 14.27
N THR A 29 -68.50 35.23 14.68
CA THR A 29 -68.05 35.60 16.03
C THR A 29 -69.09 35.17 17.07
N PRO A 30 -68.76 34.30 18.04
CA PRO A 30 -69.66 33.99 19.16
C PRO A 30 -69.92 35.22 20.03
N ASP A 31 -71.11 35.34 20.59
CA ASP A 31 -71.47 36.47 21.48
C ASP A 31 -70.44 36.63 22.61
N GLY A 32 -69.80 37.80 22.67
CA GLY A 32 -68.76 38.14 23.65
C GLY A 32 -67.32 37.95 23.17
N HIS A 33 -67.09 37.41 21.97
CA HIS A 33 -65.77 37.27 21.36
C HIS A 33 -65.55 38.24 20.20
N GLY A 34 -64.30 38.68 20.01
CA GLY A 34 -63.90 39.50 18.88
C GLY A 34 -63.85 38.71 17.57
N GLN A 35 -63.67 39.42 16.46
CA GLN A 35 -63.28 38.81 15.19
C GLN A 35 -61.89 38.21 15.35
N ALA A 36 -61.75 36.91 15.10
CA ALA A 36 -60.45 36.23 15.16
C ALA A 36 -59.52 36.79 14.09
N ASP A 37 -58.34 37.26 14.49
CA ASP A 37 -57.34 37.78 13.56
C ASP A 37 -56.47 36.63 13.03
N LEU A 38 -55.81 36.83 11.88
CA LEU A 38 -54.89 35.84 11.33
C LEU A 38 -53.67 35.66 12.24
N SER A 39 -53.22 36.75 12.88
CA SER A 39 -52.16 36.72 13.89
C SER A 39 -52.46 35.82 15.10
N ASP A 40 -53.74 35.59 15.43
CA ASP A 40 -54.17 34.78 16.58
C ASP A 40 -54.07 33.26 16.32
N ILE A 41 -53.85 32.84 15.06
CA ILE A 41 -53.79 31.43 14.68
C ILE A 41 -52.38 30.87 14.93
N PRO A 42 -52.21 29.84 15.80
CA PRO A 42 -50.90 29.27 16.06
C PRO A 42 -50.44 28.40 14.88
N LEU A 43 -49.32 28.79 14.26
CA LEU A 43 -48.64 27.99 13.22
C LEU A 43 -48.28 26.59 13.72
N SER A 44 -48.42 25.59 12.83
CA SER A 44 -47.91 24.23 13.05
C SER A 44 -46.37 24.20 13.11
N LEU A 45 -45.81 23.09 13.60
CA LEU A 45 -44.36 22.92 13.70
C LEU A 45 -43.66 23.04 12.33
N THR A 46 -44.28 22.54 11.26
CA THR A 46 -43.72 22.63 9.89
C THR A 46 -43.68 24.07 9.39
N GLU A 47 -44.77 24.83 9.57
CA GLU A 47 -44.84 26.25 9.20
C GLU A 47 -43.84 27.08 10.03
N LYS A 48 -43.73 26.80 11.34
CA LYS A 48 -42.72 27.41 12.20
C LYS A 48 -41.30 27.13 11.70
N ILE A 49 -40.97 25.89 11.30
CA ILE A 49 -39.64 25.53 10.79
C ILE A 49 -39.32 26.20 9.44
N ALA A 50 -40.32 26.45 8.59
CA ALA A 50 -40.14 27.22 7.36
C ALA A 50 -39.74 28.69 7.65
N ASN A 51 -40.28 29.28 8.72
CA ASN A 51 -40.10 30.70 9.06
C ASN A 51 -38.77 31.07 9.73
N TYR A 52 -37.90 30.12 10.07
CA TYR A 52 -36.56 30.43 10.54
C TYR A 52 -35.71 31.10 9.44
N LYS A 53 -34.90 32.10 9.81
CA LYS A 53 -33.82 32.68 8.96
C LYS A 53 -32.72 31.64 8.68
N SER A 54 -31.68 31.99 7.92
CA SER A 54 -30.50 31.13 7.77
C SER A 54 -29.73 30.97 9.08
N ILE A 55 -29.00 29.85 9.24
CA ILE A 55 -28.19 29.58 10.43
C ILE A 55 -27.13 30.68 10.64
N LYS A 56 -26.46 31.15 9.57
CA LYS A 56 -25.46 32.22 9.63
C LYS A 56 -26.01 33.59 10.03
N GLU A 57 -27.27 33.91 9.71
CA GLU A 57 -27.91 35.14 10.20
C GLU A 57 -28.07 35.10 11.72
N TYR A 58 -28.61 34.01 12.27
CA TYR A 58 -28.71 33.86 13.73
C TYR A 58 -27.32 33.78 14.39
N ALA A 59 -26.33 33.16 13.74
CA ALA A 59 -24.96 33.13 14.25
C ALA A 59 -24.37 34.55 14.38
N ALA A 60 -24.57 35.40 13.37
CA ALA A 60 -24.14 36.80 13.40
C ALA A 60 -24.92 37.66 14.42
N GLU A 61 -26.20 37.35 14.67
CA GLU A 61 -27.05 38.07 15.61
C GLU A 61 -26.74 37.70 17.09
N TYR A 62 -26.52 36.41 17.40
CA TYR A 62 -26.44 35.92 18.78
C TYR A 62 -25.06 35.41 19.25
N ILE A 63 -24.18 34.98 18.34
CA ILE A 63 -22.84 34.44 18.65
C ILE A 63 -21.73 34.98 17.72
N PRO A 64 -21.63 36.31 17.47
CA PRO A 64 -20.72 36.88 16.46
C PRO A 64 -19.21 36.64 16.67
N ASN A 65 -18.80 36.05 17.80
CA ASN A 65 -17.41 35.64 18.06
C ASN A 65 -17.13 34.17 17.72
N MET A 66 -18.16 33.37 17.45
CA MET A 66 -18.07 31.96 17.04
C MET A 66 -18.15 31.85 15.52
N THR A 67 -17.37 30.93 14.93
CA THR A 67 -17.63 30.48 13.55
C THR A 67 -18.68 29.37 13.55
N VAL A 68 -19.70 29.47 12.69
CA VAL A 68 -20.63 28.35 12.42
C VAL A 68 -20.40 27.85 10.99
N GLY A 69 -20.09 26.56 10.85
CA GLY A 69 -19.68 25.95 9.59
C GLY A 69 -20.32 24.62 9.26
N LEU A 70 -19.98 24.09 8.08
CA LEU A 70 -20.47 22.83 7.53
C LEU A 70 -19.30 21.96 7.09
N GLY A 71 -19.25 20.72 7.57
CA GLY A 71 -18.44 19.64 7.02
C GLY A 71 -19.19 18.94 5.91
N ILE A 72 -18.60 18.82 4.73
CA ILE A 72 -19.22 18.18 3.57
C ILE A 72 -18.16 17.63 2.61
N GLY A 73 -18.46 16.51 1.94
CA GLY A 73 -17.58 15.95 0.90
C GLY A 73 -17.37 16.94 -0.25
N ALA A 74 -16.11 17.22 -0.59
CA ALA A 74 -15.76 18.26 -1.56
C ALA A 74 -16.43 18.06 -2.92
N ASP A 75 -16.29 16.87 -3.52
CA ASP A 75 -16.87 16.55 -4.82
C ASP A 75 -18.41 16.57 -4.81
N TYR A 76 -19.04 16.20 -3.69
CA TYR A 76 -20.49 16.24 -3.55
C TYR A 76 -21.02 17.68 -3.56
N TYR A 77 -20.39 18.59 -2.80
CA TYR A 77 -20.70 20.02 -2.83
C TYR A 77 -20.45 20.65 -4.19
N ILE A 78 -19.36 20.28 -4.88
CA ILE A 78 -19.03 20.81 -6.22
C ILE A 78 -20.09 20.40 -7.26
N ASN A 79 -20.55 19.14 -7.22
CA ASN A 79 -21.42 18.57 -8.25
C ASN A 79 -22.93 18.69 -7.96
N ASN A 80 -23.35 19.00 -6.72
CA ASN A 80 -24.76 19.12 -6.34
C ASN A 80 -25.16 20.58 -6.09
N GLY A 81 -25.83 21.20 -7.07
CA GLY A 81 -26.24 22.60 -7.02
C GLY A 81 -27.23 22.95 -5.89
N THR A 82 -28.14 22.04 -5.54
CA THR A 82 -29.10 22.23 -4.43
C THR A 82 -28.39 22.26 -3.09
N VAL A 83 -27.49 21.30 -2.87
CA VAL A 83 -26.64 21.23 -1.68
C VAL A 83 -25.77 22.48 -1.56
N LYS A 84 -25.13 22.91 -2.67
CA LYS A 84 -24.36 24.15 -2.70
C LYS A 84 -25.21 25.37 -2.33
N GLN A 85 -26.39 25.54 -2.93
CA GLN A 85 -27.28 26.67 -2.64
C GLN A 85 -27.68 26.72 -1.15
N LEU A 86 -28.03 25.58 -0.56
CA LEU A 86 -28.44 25.48 0.85
C LEU A 86 -27.27 25.63 1.82
N ALA A 87 -26.10 25.08 1.49
CA ALA A 87 -24.87 25.24 2.26
C ALA A 87 -24.41 26.70 2.27
N ASP A 88 -24.33 27.35 1.11
CA ASP A 88 -23.97 28.77 0.96
C ASP A 88 -25.01 29.69 1.63
N ALA A 89 -26.29 29.33 1.61
CA ALA A 89 -27.32 30.07 2.33
C ALA A 89 -27.13 30.02 3.84
N ASN A 90 -26.69 28.89 4.41
CA ASN A 90 -26.70 28.65 5.86
C ASN A 90 -25.37 28.83 6.58
N PHE A 91 -24.23 28.71 5.89
CA PHE A 91 -22.90 28.68 6.51
C PHE A 91 -21.93 29.67 5.85
N ASN A 92 -20.81 29.96 6.53
CA ASN A 92 -19.69 30.73 5.94
C ASN A 92 -18.31 30.19 6.37
N THR A 93 -18.27 28.93 6.80
CA THR A 93 -17.04 28.20 7.15
C THR A 93 -17.23 26.75 6.73
N PHE A 94 -16.23 26.16 6.07
CA PHE A 94 -16.35 24.83 5.49
C PHE A 94 -15.21 23.88 5.88
N THR A 95 -15.54 22.60 6.04
CA THR A 95 -14.59 21.48 6.19
C THR A 95 -14.88 20.46 5.09
N THR A 96 -13.86 19.93 4.41
CA THR A 96 -14.03 19.18 3.14
C THR A 96 -14.21 17.67 3.29
N GLY A 97 -14.61 17.19 4.47
CA GLY A 97 -14.63 15.77 4.81
C GLY A 97 -13.25 15.13 4.59
N ASN A 98 -13.17 14.14 3.70
CA ASN A 98 -11.93 13.41 3.43
C ASN A 98 -10.93 14.13 2.52
N ALA A 99 -11.31 15.19 1.79
CA ALA A 99 -10.47 15.73 0.71
C ALA A 99 -9.17 16.44 1.17
N MET A 100 -8.98 16.66 2.48
CA MET A 100 -7.75 17.19 3.08
C MET A 100 -6.94 16.14 3.86
N LYS A 101 -7.33 14.86 3.81
CA LYS A 101 -6.62 13.76 4.48
C LYS A 101 -5.38 13.34 3.70
N HIS A 102 -4.43 12.72 4.41
CA HIS A 102 -3.08 12.45 3.90
C HIS A 102 -3.08 11.50 2.69
N ASP A 103 -3.93 10.47 2.68
CA ASP A 103 -4.06 9.54 1.56
C ASP A 103 -4.69 10.12 0.28
N ALA A 104 -5.58 11.10 0.43
CA ALA A 104 -6.31 11.77 -0.64
C ALA A 104 -5.43 12.78 -1.41
N VAL A 105 -4.59 13.53 -0.68
CA VAL A 105 -3.73 14.58 -1.28
C VAL A 105 -2.35 14.05 -1.65
N VAL A 106 -1.77 13.10 -0.89
CA VAL A 106 -0.43 12.58 -1.19
C VAL A 106 -0.50 11.40 -2.15
N GLY A 107 0.25 11.47 -3.24
CA GLY A 107 0.38 10.41 -4.24
C GLY A 107 1.37 9.32 -3.86
N ASN A 108 1.60 8.36 -4.75
CA ASN A 108 2.31 7.12 -4.41
C ASN A 108 3.83 7.32 -4.20
N LYS A 109 4.39 8.44 -4.67
CA LYS A 109 5.82 8.78 -4.58
C LYS A 109 6.06 10.03 -3.71
N GLY A 110 5.05 10.49 -2.96
CA GLY A 110 5.12 11.64 -2.04
C GLY A 110 4.73 12.99 -2.65
N GLU A 111 4.27 13.00 -3.90
CA GLU A 111 3.76 14.17 -4.60
C GLU A 111 2.45 14.69 -3.98
N LEU A 112 2.23 16.01 -3.96
CA LEU A 112 1.01 16.63 -3.42
C LEU A 112 0.06 17.02 -4.54
N ASN A 113 -1.20 16.58 -4.48
CA ASN A 113 -2.25 16.87 -5.45
C ASN A 113 -3.42 17.65 -4.82
N PHE A 114 -3.44 18.96 -5.02
CA PHE A 114 -4.48 19.84 -4.45
C PHE A 114 -5.74 19.98 -5.32
N ALA A 115 -5.85 19.30 -6.47
CA ALA A 115 -6.86 19.61 -7.50
C ALA A 115 -8.32 19.65 -6.99
N THR A 116 -8.74 18.67 -6.17
CA THR A 116 -10.09 18.64 -5.57
C THR A 116 -10.29 19.74 -4.53
N ILE A 117 -9.25 20.07 -3.75
CA ILE A 117 -9.28 21.17 -2.77
C ILE A 117 -9.39 22.51 -3.50
N ASP A 118 -8.60 22.73 -4.56
CA ASP A 118 -8.64 23.94 -5.37
C ASP A 118 -10.00 24.12 -6.05
N ALA A 119 -10.58 23.03 -6.59
CA ALA A 119 -11.94 23.06 -7.14
C ALA A 119 -12.97 23.47 -6.07
N PHE A 120 -12.85 22.96 -4.84
CA PHE A 120 -13.73 23.32 -3.73
C PHE A 120 -13.53 24.77 -3.27
N VAL A 121 -12.29 25.22 -3.11
CA VAL A 121 -11.91 26.60 -2.71
C VAL A 121 -12.46 27.63 -3.70
N ASN A 122 -12.45 27.32 -4.99
CA ASN A 122 -13.02 28.17 -6.05
C ASN A 122 -14.55 28.06 -6.15
N ALA A 123 -15.17 27.00 -5.60
CA ALA A 123 -16.61 26.83 -5.58
C ALA A 123 -17.28 27.54 -4.39
N ILE A 124 -16.69 27.51 -3.19
CA ILE A 124 -17.25 28.18 -1.99
C ILE A 124 -17.24 29.72 -2.12
N PRO A 125 -18.08 30.45 -1.36
CA PRO A 125 -18.09 31.91 -1.37
C PRO A 125 -16.72 32.55 -1.14
N ALA A 126 -16.48 33.70 -1.77
CA ALA A 126 -15.18 34.36 -1.76
C ALA A 126 -14.75 34.84 -0.37
N ASP A 127 -15.70 35.22 0.49
CA ASP A 127 -15.48 35.60 1.89
C ASP A 127 -15.48 34.43 2.87
N ALA A 128 -15.98 33.25 2.46
CA ALA A 128 -16.01 32.05 3.30
C ALA A 128 -14.61 31.61 3.72
N LYS A 129 -14.53 31.03 4.92
CA LYS A 129 -13.29 30.46 5.46
C LYS A 129 -13.37 28.94 5.55
N MET A 130 -12.25 28.31 5.89
CA MET A 130 -12.13 26.87 5.96
C MET A 130 -11.50 26.44 7.27
N TYR A 131 -11.96 25.30 7.79
CA TYR A 131 -11.37 24.62 8.92
C TYR A 131 -10.78 23.29 8.44
N GLY A 132 -9.53 23.03 8.81
CA GLY A 132 -8.73 21.98 8.21
C GLY A 132 -8.81 20.68 8.99
N HIS A 133 -9.38 19.65 8.38
CA HIS A 133 -9.48 18.31 8.93
C HIS A 133 -8.82 17.33 7.93
N CYS A 134 -7.62 16.83 8.16
CA CYS A 134 -6.71 17.06 9.31
C CYS A 134 -5.27 16.76 8.86
N PHE A 135 -4.24 17.25 9.58
CA PHE A 135 -2.85 16.93 9.21
C PHE A 135 -2.49 15.46 9.51
N LEU A 136 -2.60 15.03 10.78
CA LEU A 136 -2.36 13.63 11.16
C LEU A 136 -3.66 13.00 11.63
N TRP A 137 -3.96 11.82 11.11
CA TRP A 137 -4.96 10.89 11.64
C TRP A 137 -4.32 9.50 11.71
N HIS A 138 -4.80 8.63 12.58
CA HIS A 138 -4.22 7.28 12.72
C HIS A 138 -4.50 6.39 11.49
N THR A 139 -5.62 6.64 10.81
CA THR A 139 -6.09 6.01 9.57
C THR A 139 -6.00 7.00 8.38
N GLN A 140 -6.29 6.56 7.15
CA GLN A 140 -6.20 7.36 5.91
C GLN A 140 -4.83 8.05 5.71
N GLN A 141 -3.74 7.33 5.99
CA GLN A 141 -2.38 7.73 5.62
C GLN A 141 -1.95 7.06 4.31
N LYS A 142 -1.13 7.72 3.48
CA LYS A 142 -0.63 7.16 2.23
C LYS A 142 0.36 6.01 2.44
N GLN A 143 -0.18 4.82 2.71
CA GLN A 143 0.55 3.62 3.13
C GLN A 143 1.75 3.28 2.23
N MET A 144 1.54 3.31 0.91
CA MET A 144 2.56 2.95 -0.09
C MET A 144 3.80 3.85 -0.04
N TYR A 145 3.59 5.17 0.06
CA TYR A 145 4.67 6.16 0.19
C TYR A 145 5.37 6.04 1.54
N LEU A 146 4.62 5.95 2.64
CA LEU A 146 5.23 5.82 3.98
C LEU A 146 6.01 4.50 4.14
N LYS A 147 5.59 3.41 3.47
CA LYS A 147 6.33 2.14 3.44
C LYS A 147 7.65 2.25 2.68
N SER A 148 7.70 2.85 1.49
CA SER A 148 8.93 2.93 0.69
C SER A 148 10.01 3.79 1.37
N LEU A 149 9.62 4.82 2.12
CA LEU A 149 10.53 5.60 2.96
C LEU A 149 11.28 4.75 4.00
N ILE A 150 10.62 3.76 4.62
CA ILE A 150 11.20 2.93 5.70
C ILE A 150 11.68 1.56 5.27
N ALA A 151 11.36 1.12 4.05
CA ALA A 151 11.77 -0.18 3.51
C ALA A 151 13.30 -0.35 3.52
N PRO A 152 13.81 -1.60 3.69
CA PRO A 152 15.22 -1.91 3.52
C PRO A 152 15.69 -1.59 2.11
N GLU A 153 16.98 -1.25 1.98
CA GLU A 153 17.67 -1.27 0.70
C GLU A 153 17.87 -2.75 0.28
N VAL A 154 17.59 -3.05 -0.98
CA VAL A 154 17.73 -4.39 -1.57
C VAL A 154 19.12 -4.47 -2.20
N VAL A 155 20.05 -5.13 -1.51
CA VAL A 155 21.38 -5.41 -2.05
C VAL A 155 21.35 -6.72 -2.82
N ILE A 156 21.84 -6.65 -4.05
CA ILE A 156 21.81 -7.74 -5.01
C ILE A 156 23.23 -8.30 -5.10
N GLU A 157 23.49 -9.46 -4.46
CA GLU A 157 24.72 -10.21 -4.76
C GLU A 157 24.57 -10.81 -6.17
N ASP A 158 25.37 -10.35 -7.12
CA ASP A 158 25.52 -11.00 -8.42
C ASP A 158 26.09 -12.41 -8.23
N ILE A 159 25.18 -13.38 -8.11
CA ILE A 159 25.47 -14.82 -8.06
C ILE A 159 25.75 -15.33 -9.48
N GLY A 160 26.75 -14.72 -10.12
CA GLY A 160 27.14 -14.93 -11.51
C GLY A 160 27.26 -16.41 -11.86
N GLY A 161 26.36 -16.86 -12.73
CA GLY A 161 26.15 -18.27 -13.04
C GLY A 161 25.07 -18.40 -14.12
N ASP A 162 25.45 -18.13 -15.36
CA ASP A 162 24.56 -18.04 -16.54
C ASP A 162 23.73 -19.30 -16.85
N ASP A 163 23.93 -20.39 -16.11
CA ASP A 163 23.53 -21.74 -16.51
C ASP A 163 23.05 -22.59 -15.31
N VAL A 164 22.07 -22.08 -14.56
CA VAL A 164 21.45 -22.78 -13.40
C VAL A 164 20.68 -24.05 -13.78
N CYS A 165 20.33 -24.23 -15.06
CA CYS A 165 19.47 -25.32 -15.53
C CYS A 165 19.73 -25.73 -16.99
N GLU A 166 19.24 -26.91 -17.38
CA GLU A 166 19.13 -27.32 -18.78
C GLU A 166 17.98 -26.56 -19.45
N ASN A 167 18.24 -25.29 -19.81
CA ASN A 167 17.21 -24.33 -20.21
C ASN A 167 16.38 -24.81 -21.44
N VAL A 168 15.06 -24.87 -21.29
CA VAL A 168 14.08 -25.22 -22.35
C VAL A 168 13.39 -24.01 -22.99
N ILE A 169 13.75 -22.79 -22.57
CA ILE A 169 13.18 -21.53 -23.07
C ILE A 169 14.08 -20.98 -24.18
N THR A 170 13.57 -20.99 -25.42
CA THR A 170 14.34 -20.63 -26.62
C THR A 170 14.24 -19.16 -27.03
N ASN A 171 13.34 -18.39 -26.41
CA ASN A 171 13.20 -16.94 -26.59
C ASN A 171 13.30 -16.24 -25.22
N SER A 172 14.38 -16.52 -24.49
CA SER A 172 14.59 -16.09 -23.09
C SER A 172 14.71 -14.57 -22.93
N GLY A 173 15.38 -13.91 -23.88
CA GLY A 173 15.60 -12.46 -23.91
C GLY A 173 14.78 -11.71 -24.96
N PHE A 174 13.59 -12.22 -25.29
CA PHE A 174 12.60 -11.53 -26.15
C PHE A 174 13.07 -11.04 -27.54
N GLU A 175 14.20 -11.57 -28.05
CA GLU A 175 14.80 -11.16 -29.34
C GLU A 175 13.98 -11.59 -30.57
N SER A 176 13.01 -12.50 -30.39
CA SER A 176 11.95 -12.78 -31.37
C SER A 176 10.60 -12.19 -30.94
N GLY A 177 10.64 -11.07 -30.21
CA GLY A 177 9.48 -10.45 -29.59
C GLY A 177 8.82 -11.41 -28.58
N THR A 178 7.50 -11.51 -28.64
CA THR A 178 6.73 -12.45 -27.79
C THR A 178 6.51 -13.82 -28.44
N ASP A 179 7.27 -14.21 -29.47
CA ASP A 179 7.12 -15.54 -30.09
C ASP A 179 7.39 -16.66 -29.08
N GLY A 180 6.54 -17.69 -29.09
CA GLY A 180 6.52 -18.79 -28.13
C GLY A 180 5.82 -18.48 -26.79
N TRP A 181 5.69 -17.22 -26.41
CA TRP A 181 5.12 -16.81 -25.12
C TRP A 181 3.58 -16.80 -25.10
N THR A 182 3.01 -17.01 -23.92
CA THR A 182 1.56 -17.03 -23.64
C THR A 182 1.26 -16.33 -22.31
N GLY A 183 -0.01 -16.15 -21.94
CA GLY A 183 -0.42 -15.41 -20.74
C GLY A 183 -0.74 -13.92 -20.97
N LEU A 184 -0.47 -13.42 -22.18
CA LEU A 184 -0.54 -12.02 -22.62
C LEU A 184 -1.98 -11.47 -22.74
N TRP A 185 -2.74 -11.54 -21.65
CA TRP A 185 -4.16 -11.19 -21.55
C TRP A 185 -4.58 -10.76 -20.12
N GLY A 186 -3.63 -10.29 -19.31
CA GLY A 186 -3.87 -9.79 -17.94
C GLY A 186 -4.32 -8.33 -17.86
N LYS A 187 -4.37 -7.75 -16.65
CA LYS A 187 -4.76 -6.35 -16.40
C LYS A 187 -3.65 -5.32 -16.72
N TYR A 188 -3.02 -5.45 -17.89
CA TYR A 188 -1.88 -4.64 -18.33
C TYR A 188 -1.91 -4.30 -19.83
N THR A 189 -1.16 -3.28 -20.21
CA THR A 189 -0.54 -3.19 -21.56
C THR A 189 0.89 -3.69 -21.51
N TYR A 190 1.42 -4.18 -22.63
CA TYR A 190 2.80 -4.64 -22.72
C TYR A 190 3.48 -4.17 -24.01
N ALA A 191 4.81 -4.10 -23.97
CA ALA A 191 5.69 -3.84 -25.09
C ALA A 191 6.93 -4.76 -25.00
N VAL A 192 7.65 -4.92 -26.11
CA VAL A 192 9.03 -5.40 -26.09
C VAL A 192 9.89 -4.21 -26.49
N GLU A 193 10.84 -3.84 -25.64
CA GLU A 193 11.60 -2.59 -25.77
C GLU A 193 13.06 -2.75 -25.33
N ALA A 194 13.88 -1.78 -25.76
CA ALA A 194 15.33 -1.75 -25.56
C ALA A 194 15.76 -0.59 -24.65
N PRO A 195 16.81 -0.75 -23.82
CA PRO A 195 17.65 -1.94 -23.67
C PRO A 195 17.09 -2.94 -22.65
N GLY A 196 17.33 -4.22 -22.88
CA GLY A 196 17.17 -5.24 -21.85
C GLY A 196 18.38 -5.32 -20.90
N LYS A 197 18.56 -6.48 -20.26
CA LYS A 197 19.66 -6.77 -19.34
C LYS A 197 20.71 -7.63 -20.06
N ASP A 198 21.73 -6.95 -20.57
CA ASP A 198 22.82 -7.52 -21.40
C ASP A 198 22.35 -8.16 -22.73
N SER A 199 21.10 -7.90 -23.09
CA SER A 199 20.36 -8.24 -24.32
C SER A 199 20.02 -6.96 -25.12
N ASP A 200 19.53 -7.09 -26.35
CA ASP A 200 18.97 -5.94 -27.09
C ASP A 200 17.56 -5.58 -26.58
N ASN A 201 16.77 -6.56 -26.11
CA ASN A 201 15.34 -6.37 -25.77
C ASN A 201 14.91 -7.00 -24.43
N ALA A 202 13.90 -6.42 -23.78
CA ALA A 202 13.16 -7.01 -22.66
C ALA A 202 11.64 -6.83 -22.83
N ILE A 203 10.83 -7.61 -22.11
CA ILE A 203 9.37 -7.38 -22.07
C ILE A 203 9.01 -6.41 -20.94
N HIS A 204 8.28 -5.35 -21.30
CA HIS A 204 7.75 -4.32 -20.40
C HIS A 204 6.24 -4.50 -20.23
N PHE A 205 5.76 -4.35 -18.98
CA PHE A 205 4.35 -4.35 -18.61
C PHE A 205 4.02 -3.06 -17.86
N THR A 206 2.91 -2.39 -18.22
CA THR A 206 2.30 -1.30 -17.44
C THR A 206 0.90 -1.71 -17.01
N MET A 207 0.59 -1.62 -15.71
CA MET A 207 -0.71 -2.04 -15.16
C MET A 207 -1.81 -1.04 -15.52
N THR A 208 -2.98 -1.52 -15.93
CA THR A 208 -4.07 -0.69 -16.48
C THR A 208 -5.39 -0.77 -15.72
N GLY A 209 -5.52 -1.68 -14.76
CA GLY A 209 -6.68 -1.77 -13.87
C GLY A 209 -6.24 -1.92 -12.41
N GLU A 210 -7.08 -1.51 -11.47
CA GLU A 210 -6.79 -1.62 -10.04
C GLU A 210 -6.67 -3.10 -9.62
N THR A 211 -5.46 -3.53 -9.26
CA THR A 211 -5.24 -4.82 -8.60
C THR A 211 -3.92 -4.87 -7.83
N ALA A 212 -3.98 -5.36 -6.60
CA ALA A 212 -2.80 -5.82 -5.85
C ALA A 212 -2.64 -7.34 -5.90
N ALA A 213 -3.44 -8.04 -6.72
CA ALA A 213 -3.51 -9.49 -6.74
C ALA A 213 -2.63 -10.09 -7.85
N ASN A 214 -1.58 -10.82 -7.45
CA ASN A 214 -0.54 -11.29 -8.37
C ASN A 214 -1.03 -12.22 -9.50
N TYR A 215 -2.24 -12.79 -9.42
CA TYR A 215 -2.78 -13.67 -10.47
C TYR A 215 -3.43 -12.92 -11.64
N ASP A 216 -3.70 -11.62 -11.52
CA ASP A 216 -4.33 -10.82 -12.59
C ASP A 216 -3.39 -10.51 -13.76
N CYS A 217 -2.07 -10.62 -13.56
CA CYS A 217 -1.06 -10.38 -14.57
C CYS A 217 -0.08 -11.56 -14.61
N GLN A 218 -0.01 -12.27 -15.74
CA GLN A 218 0.77 -13.50 -15.89
C GLN A 218 1.54 -13.52 -17.22
N LEU A 219 2.64 -14.26 -17.27
CA LEU A 219 3.47 -14.55 -18.44
C LEU A 219 3.93 -16.01 -18.37
N PHE A 220 3.78 -16.77 -19.47
CA PHE A 220 4.02 -18.22 -19.50
C PHE A 220 4.75 -18.71 -20.76
N TRP A 221 5.75 -19.57 -20.55
CA TRP A 221 6.34 -20.44 -21.56
C TRP A 221 5.66 -21.83 -21.56
N PRO A 222 5.16 -22.34 -22.70
CA PRO A 222 4.66 -23.71 -22.82
C PRO A 222 5.78 -24.76 -22.75
N LEU A 223 5.55 -25.87 -22.07
CA LEU A 223 6.47 -27.00 -22.00
C LEU A 223 6.17 -28.05 -23.09
N ALA A 224 7.21 -28.71 -23.59
CA ALA A 224 7.08 -29.81 -24.57
C ALA A 224 6.47 -31.09 -23.99
N SER A 225 6.63 -31.28 -22.67
CA SER A 225 6.05 -32.36 -21.86
C SER A 225 5.71 -31.81 -20.46
N PRO A 226 4.81 -32.47 -19.70
CA PRO A 226 4.58 -32.08 -18.31
C PRO A 226 5.85 -32.24 -17.45
N LEU A 227 5.88 -31.55 -16.30
CA LEU A 227 6.93 -31.76 -15.29
C LEU A 227 6.93 -33.22 -14.76
N GLU A 228 8.13 -33.77 -14.53
CA GLU A 228 8.35 -35.15 -14.11
C GLU A 228 8.45 -35.25 -12.57
N ASP A 229 7.70 -36.18 -11.98
CA ASP A 229 7.60 -36.36 -10.53
C ASP A 229 8.95 -36.75 -9.92
N GLY A 230 9.36 -36.04 -8.87
CA GLY A 230 10.65 -36.22 -8.20
C GLY A 230 11.85 -35.55 -8.90
N VAL A 231 11.67 -34.89 -10.05
CA VAL A 231 12.76 -34.13 -10.71
C VAL A 231 12.92 -32.75 -10.08
N THR A 232 14.17 -32.34 -9.86
CA THR A 232 14.53 -30.99 -9.42
C THR A 232 14.71 -30.08 -10.62
N TYR A 233 13.87 -29.07 -10.71
CA TYR A 233 13.95 -27.99 -11.69
C TYR A 233 14.56 -26.73 -11.06
N ALA A 234 15.17 -25.90 -11.90
CA ALA A 234 15.64 -24.57 -11.52
C ALA A 234 15.28 -23.54 -12.59
N PHE A 235 15.17 -22.28 -12.18
CA PHE A 235 14.93 -21.13 -13.04
C PHE A 235 15.82 -19.96 -12.68
N SER A 236 16.03 -19.07 -13.66
CA SER A 236 16.51 -17.71 -13.40
C SER A 236 15.91 -16.70 -14.39
N ALA A 237 15.96 -15.42 -14.05
CA ALA A 237 15.52 -14.31 -14.88
C ALA A 237 16.12 -13.00 -14.38
N ASP A 238 16.09 -11.95 -15.20
CA ASP A 238 16.28 -10.59 -14.74
C ASP A 238 14.91 -9.89 -14.62
N ILE A 239 14.67 -9.20 -13.51
CA ILE A 239 13.40 -8.49 -13.23
C ILE A 239 13.65 -7.07 -12.71
N LYS A 240 12.70 -6.16 -12.97
CA LYS A 240 12.77 -4.74 -12.55
C LYS A 240 11.37 -4.14 -12.41
N SER A 241 11.18 -3.14 -11.55
CA SER A 241 9.92 -2.37 -11.40
C SER A 241 10.17 -0.94 -10.92
N ASP A 242 9.29 0.01 -11.27
CA ASP A 242 9.37 1.39 -10.74
C ASP A 242 8.68 1.58 -9.37
N MET A 243 8.17 0.48 -8.77
CA MET A 243 7.29 0.48 -7.58
C MET A 243 7.50 -0.72 -6.62
N ASP A 244 8.66 -1.38 -6.64
CA ASP A 244 8.96 -2.54 -5.78
C ASP A 244 7.92 -3.68 -5.89
N ILE A 245 7.59 -4.09 -7.12
CA ILE A 245 6.51 -5.06 -7.39
C ILE A 245 6.93 -6.50 -7.07
N ALA A 246 6.01 -7.26 -6.46
CA ALA A 246 6.15 -8.70 -6.26
C ALA A 246 5.95 -9.48 -7.57
N VAL A 247 6.95 -10.31 -7.92
CA VAL A 247 6.96 -11.20 -9.09
C VAL A 247 7.21 -12.63 -8.59
N GLN A 248 6.27 -13.54 -8.82
CA GLN A 248 6.29 -14.91 -8.29
C GLN A 248 6.36 -15.97 -9.39
N PHE A 249 7.29 -16.91 -9.27
CA PHE A 249 7.41 -18.03 -10.22
C PHE A 249 6.25 -19.01 -10.04
N ILE A 250 5.61 -19.38 -11.15
CA ILE A 250 4.47 -20.29 -11.17
C ILE A 250 4.56 -21.30 -12.32
N GLY A 251 3.89 -22.44 -12.12
CA GLY A 251 3.57 -23.41 -13.16
C GLY A 251 2.08 -23.70 -13.20
N GLN A 252 1.54 -24.09 -14.35
CA GLN A 252 0.09 -24.33 -14.50
C GLN A 252 -0.24 -25.50 -15.42
N ASN A 253 -1.34 -26.19 -15.12
CA ASN A 253 -1.92 -27.25 -15.96
C ASN A 253 -3.07 -26.74 -16.84
N ALA A 254 -3.60 -27.61 -17.70
CA ALA A 254 -4.68 -27.29 -18.64
C ALA A 254 -6.02 -26.87 -17.97
N SER A 255 -6.19 -27.17 -16.68
CA SER A 255 -7.37 -26.83 -15.87
C SER A 255 -7.18 -25.55 -15.03
N TYR A 256 -6.12 -24.78 -15.30
CA TYR A 256 -5.70 -23.58 -14.56
C TYR A 256 -5.26 -23.80 -13.10
N ALA A 257 -5.28 -25.04 -12.60
CA ALA A 257 -4.60 -25.38 -11.35
C ALA A 257 -3.08 -25.31 -11.55
N GLY A 258 -2.33 -24.94 -10.51
CA GLY A 258 -0.92 -24.62 -10.65
C GLY A 258 -0.10 -24.82 -9.38
N ILE A 259 1.21 -24.66 -9.57
CA ILE A 259 2.23 -24.63 -8.53
C ILE A 259 2.71 -23.20 -8.34
N TYR A 260 2.96 -22.81 -7.10
CA TYR A 260 3.42 -21.48 -6.71
C TYR A 260 4.74 -21.67 -5.96
N LYS A 261 5.80 -21.03 -6.46
CA LYS A 261 7.16 -21.16 -5.93
C LYS A 261 7.63 -19.79 -5.42
N ASP A 262 8.94 -19.55 -5.46
CA ASP A 262 9.57 -18.36 -4.90
C ASP A 262 8.98 -17.05 -5.47
N SER A 263 8.91 -16.03 -4.62
CA SER A 263 8.43 -14.70 -4.94
C SER A 263 9.51 -13.68 -4.60
N TYR A 264 9.76 -12.77 -5.54
CA TYR A 264 10.82 -11.78 -5.48
C TYR A 264 10.22 -10.38 -5.57
N THR A 265 10.91 -9.39 -5.02
CA THR A 265 10.53 -7.97 -5.15
C THR A 265 11.41 -7.35 -6.23
N ALA A 266 10.84 -7.03 -7.39
CA ALA A 266 11.54 -6.40 -8.50
C ALA A 266 11.85 -4.92 -8.15
N PRO A 267 13.12 -4.49 -8.08
CA PRO A 267 13.49 -3.14 -7.67
C PRO A 267 13.66 -2.20 -8.88
N ALA A 268 14.03 -0.93 -8.61
CA ALA A 268 14.21 0.11 -9.64
C ALA A 268 15.26 -0.20 -10.73
N ASP A 269 16.27 -1.00 -10.37
CA ASP A 269 17.30 -1.51 -11.27
C ASP A 269 17.16 -3.02 -11.49
N TRP A 270 17.88 -3.57 -12.46
CA TRP A 270 17.80 -4.99 -12.82
C TRP A 270 18.28 -5.90 -11.68
N LEU A 271 17.40 -6.80 -11.24
CA LEU A 271 17.65 -7.87 -10.28
C LEU A 271 17.68 -9.23 -11.00
N HIS A 272 18.82 -9.91 -10.97
CA HIS A 272 18.88 -11.32 -11.36
C HIS A 272 18.29 -12.18 -10.24
N VAL A 273 17.24 -12.95 -10.52
CA VAL A 273 16.61 -13.89 -9.59
C VAL A 273 16.93 -15.32 -9.99
N THR A 274 17.09 -16.20 -9.00
CA THR A 274 17.24 -17.65 -9.21
C THR A 274 16.39 -18.41 -8.19
N GLY A 275 15.75 -19.50 -8.60
CA GLY A 275 15.00 -20.39 -7.70
C GLY A 275 15.02 -21.84 -8.16
N GLU A 276 14.66 -22.76 -7.27
CA GLU A 276 14.69 -24.20 -7.52
C GLU A 276 13.61 -24.95 -6.74
N PHE A 277 13.13 -26.06 -7.31
CA PHE A 277 12.17 -26.93 -6.63
C PHE A 277 12.25 -28.37 -7.16
N THR A 278 12.11 -29.35 -6.26
CA THR A 278 11.70 -30.70 -6.64
C THR A 278 10.18 -30.70 -6.82
N TYR A 279 9.70 -31.10 -8.00
CA TYR A 279 8.26 -31.23 -8.27
C TYR A 279 7.72 -32.51 -7.64
N ASN A 280 6.56 -32.43 -6.98
CA ASN A 280 5.95 -33.55 -6.27
C ASN A 280 4.46 -33.68 -6.60
N ALA A 281 4.13 -34.57 -7.53
CA ALA A 281 2.78 -34.79 -8.05
C ALA A 281 1.82 -35.43 -7.02
N ALA A 282 2.29 -35.84 -5.84
CA ALA A 282 1.46 -36.33 -4.74
C ALA A 282 1.00 -35.23 -3.76
N SER A 283 1.64 -34.05 -3.79
CA SER A 283 1.29 -32.89 -2.95
C SER A 283 0.95 -31.62 -3.74
N GLU A 284 1.31 -31.55 -5.01
CA GLU A 284 1.14 -30.40 -5.89
C GLU A 284 0.12 -30.65 -7.00
N ALA A 285 -0.26 -29.61 -7.76
CA ALA A 285 -1.13 -29.76 -8.93
C ALA A 285 -0.43 -30.58 -10.02
N THR A 286 -1.09 -31.63 -10.51
CA THR A 286 -0.54 -32.54 -11.54
C THR A 286 -0.55 -31.90 -12.92
N ASP A 287 0.19 -32.50 -13.87
CA ASP A 287 0.13 -32.20 -15.31
C ASP A 287 0.47 -30.74 -15.66
N ILE A 288 1.44 -30.15 -14.95
CA ILE A 288 1.97 -28.80 -15.22
C ILE A 288 2.61 -28.76 -16.61
N ILE A 289 2.02 -28.00 -17.53
CA ILE A 289 2.39 -27.90 -18.96
C ILE A 289 2.86 -26.50 -19.39
N ARG A 290 2.88 -25.53 -18.47
CA ARG A 290 3.48 -24.20 -18.70
C ARG A 290 4.06 -23.65 -17.41
N VAL A 291 5.08 -22.81 -17.53
CA VAL A 291 5.77 -22.14 -16.41
C VAL A 291 6.09 -20.69 -16.74
N GLY A 292 6.33 -19.86 -15.73
CA GLY A 292 6.70 -18.45 -15.90
C GLY A 292 6.43 -17.65 -14.64
N PHE A 293 5.96 -16.41 -14.80
CA PHE A 293 5.78 -15.47 -13.70
C PHE A 293 4.35 -14.93 -13.61
N GLN A 294 3.95 -14.60 -12.37
CA GLN A 294 2.76 -13.82 -12.06
C GLN A 294 3.11 -12.62 -11.17
N PHE A 295 2.41 -11.50 -11.34
CA PHE A 295 2.72 -10.22 -10.71
C PHE A 295 1.47 -9.35 -10.57
N GLY A 296 1.53 -8.29 -9.75
CA GLY A 296 0.42 -7.36 -9.53
C GLY A 296 0.93 -5.92 -9.40
N GLY A 297 0.07 -4.92 -9.43
CA GLY A 297 0.51 -3.53 -9.32
C GLY A 297 -0.59 -2.49 -9.50
N THR A 298 -0.40 -1.33 -8.90
CA THR A 298 -1.34 -0.20 -9.02
C THR A 298 -1.35 0.37 -10.45
N PRO A 299 -2.45 0.99 -10.92
CA PRO A 299 -2.52 1.54 -12.27
C PRO A 299 -1.35 2.51 -12.57
N GLY A 300 -0.69 2.31 -13.72
CA GLY A 300 0.49 3.08 -14.14
C GLY A 300 1.83 2.58 -13.58
N SER A 301 1.85 1.62 -12.65
CA SER A 301 3.09 0.94 -12.23
C SER A 301 3.58 -0.06 -13.26
N ASN A 302 4.89 -0.34 -13.24
CA ASN A 302 5.59 -1.01 -14.33
C ASN A 302 6.43 -2.20 -13.85
N VAL A 303 6.54 -3.23 -14.69
CA VAL A 303 7.43 -4.38 -14.50
C VAL A 303 8.17 -4.64 -15.81
N TRP A 304 9.46 -4.95 -15.71
CA TRP A 304 10.26 -5.48 -16.82
C TRP A 304 10.74 -6.89 -16.44
N ILE A 305 10.75 -7.80 -17.41
CA ILE A 305 11.26 -9.17 -17.29
C ILE A 305 12.17 -9.47 -18.47
N ASP A 306 13.27 -10.15 -18.22
CA ASP A 306 14.26 -10.53 -19.23
C ASP A 306 14.97 -11.86 -18.87
N ASN A 307 15.71 -12.43 -19.81
CA ASN A 307 16.59 -13.60 -19.66
C ASN A 307 15.96 -14.83 -18.96
N LEU A 308 14.65 -15.10 -19.14
CA LEU A 308 14.01 -16.23 -18.44
C LEU A 308 14.60 -17.57 -18.89
N LYS A 309 15.19 -18.29 -17.96
CA LYS A 309 15.72 -19.65 -18.10
C LYS A 309 14.94 -20.58 -17.19
N PHE A 310 14.55 -21.77 -17.67
CA PHE A 310 13.91 -22.82 -16.87
C PHE A 310 14.30 -24.20 -17.39
N GLY A 311 14.58 -25.15 -16.49
CA GLY A 311 14.88 -26.53 -16.88
C GLY A 311 15.27 -27.42 -15.72
N VAL A 312 15.78 -28.61 -16.01
CA VAL A 312 16.34 -29.53 -14.99
C VAL A 312 17.55 -28.85 -14.35
N LYS A 313 17.65 -28.88 -13.01
CA LYS A 313 18.70 -28.17 -12.27
C LYS A 313 20.10 -28.70 -12.61
N LYS A 314 21.02 -27.80 -12.95
CA LYS A 314 22.45 -28.12 -13.09
C LYS A 314 23.11 -28.14 -11.70
N VAL A 315 23.87 -29.19 -11.41
CA VAL A 315 24.48 -29.40 -10.08
C VAL A 315 25.98 -29.13 -10.16
N GLU A 316 26.41 -27.92 -9.78
CA GLU A 316 27.83 -27.61 -9.68
C GLU A 316 28.46 -28.23 -8.42
N LYS A 317 29.35 -29.20 -8.63
CA LYS A 317 29.93 -30.05 -7.57
C LYS A 317 31.10 -29.40 -6.81
N MET A 318 31.65 -28.30 -7.31
CA MET A 318 32.85 -27.66 -6.76
C MET A 318 32.89 -26.16 -7.06
N LYS A 319 33.56 -25.38 -6.22
CA LYS A 319 33.99 -24.03 -6.60
C LYS A 319 35.20 -24.15 -7.54
N ASN A 320 34.98 -24.02 -8.85
CA ASN A 320 36.04 -24.15 -9.84
C ASN A 320 37.14 -23.06 -9.68
N VAL A 321 38.41 -23.45 -9.77
CA VAL A 321 39.59 -22.55 -9.77
C VAL A 321 40.29 -22.44 -11.13
N ILE A 322 39.78 -23.14 -12.15
CA ILE A 322 40.33 -23.14 -13.52
C ILE A 322 39.62 -22.07 -14.35
N THR A 323 40.35 -21.03 -14.76
CA THR A 323 39.80 -19.87 -15.49
C THR A 323 39.83 -20.00 -17.01
N ASN A 324 40.48 -21.05 -17.55
CA ASN A 324 40.48 -21.39 -18.97
C ASN A 324 40.06 -22.87 -19.18
N PRO A 325 38.83 -23.26 -18.81
CA PRO A 325 38.40 -24.66 -18.70
C PRO A 325 38.24 -25.37 -20.05
N SER A 326 37.81 -24.65 -21.09
CA SER A 326 37.64 -25.13 -22.47
C SER A 326 38.63 -24.50 -23.46
N PHE A 327 39.82 -24.13 -22.98
CA PHE A 327 40.95 -23.73 -23.84
C PHE A 327 40.68 -22.56 -24.80
N ALA A 328 39.65 -21.74 -24.55
CA ALA A 328 39.27 -20.62 -25.40
C ALA A 328 40.35 -19.53 -25.48
N ASP A 329 41.14 -19.35 -24.41
CA ASP A 329 42.37 -18.54 -24.40
C ASP A 329 43.61 -19.40 -24.75
N GLY A 330 43.43 -20.32 -25.69
CA GLY A 330 44.39 -21.36 -26.05
C GLY A 330 44.85 -22.15 -24.82
N THR A 331 46.17 -22.31 -24.68
CA THR A 331 46.78 -23.00 -23.54
C THR A 331 47.23 -22.04 -22.42
N ASN A 332 46.64 -20.85 -22.29
CA ASN A 332 46.99 -19.95 -21.19
C ASN A 332 46.61 -20.57 -19.83
N GLY A 333 47.41 -20.32 -18.79
CA GLY A 333 47.34 -20.95 -17.47
C GLY A 333 47.72 -22.45 -17.41
N TRP A 334 47.65 -23.17 -18.53
CA TRP A 334 47.94 -24.59 -18.62
C TRP A 334 49.44 -24.90 -18.69
N THR A 335 49.85 -25.91 -17.93
CA THR A 335 51.24 -26.38 -17.80
C THR A 335 51.30 -27.90 -17.95
N GLY A 336 52.49 -28.49 -17.87
CA GLY A 336 52.68 -29.93 -18.14
C GLY A 336 52.76 -30.30 -19.63
N LEU A 337 52.65 -29.29 -20.53
CA LEU A 337 52.63 -29.41 -22.00
C LEU A 337 53.98 -29.84 -22.62
N TRP A 338 54.48 -30.98 -22.16
CA TRP A 338 55.67 -31.70 -22.57
C TRP A 338 55.43 -33.20 -22.40
N GLY A 339 55.99 -34.02 -23.29
CA GLY A 339 55.77 -35.47 -23.28
C GLY A 339 56.00 -36.10 -24.65
N LYS A 340 55.46 -37.30 -24.83
CA LYS A 340 55.53 -38.10 -26.09
C LYS A 340 54.41 -37.76 -27.07
N TYR A 341 54.15 -36.48 -27.30
CA TYR A 341 53.04 -36.01 -28.12
C TYR A 341 53.30 -34.70 -28.85
N THR A 342 52.45 -34.43 -29.83
CA THR A 342 52.15 -33.09 -30.35
C THR A 342 50.79 -32.65 -29.83
N TYR A 343 50.58 -31.35 -29.63
CA TYR A 343 49.30 -30.82 -29.15
C TYR A 343 48.83 -29.61 -29.96
N GLY A 344 47.55 -29.31 -29.85
CA GLY A 344 46.91 -28.11 -30.40
C GLY A 344 45.55 -27.87 -29.75
N VAL A 345 44.98 -26.69 -29.96
CA VAL A 345 43.60 -26.37 -29.56
C VAL A 345 42.78 -26.26 -30.84
N GLU A 346 41.63 -26.93 -30.90
CA GLU A 346 40.78 -27.00 -32.09
C GLU A 346 39.29 -27.00 -31.74
N ALA A 347 38.45 -26.67 -32.72
CA ALA A 347 37.00 -26.54 -32.60
C ALA A 347 36.27 -27.47 -33.61
N PRO A 348 35.05 -27.94 -33.32
CA PRO A 348 34.31 -27.73 -32.07
C PRO A 348 34.87 -28.57 -30.92
N GLY A 349 34.81 -28.02 -29.71
CA GLY A 349 35.01 -28.73 -28.45
C GLY A 349 33.80 -29.60 -28.08
N ARG A 350 33.43 -29.59 -26.81
CA ARG A 350 32.21 -30.23 -26.31
C ARG A 350 30.97 -29.34 -26.45
N THR A 351 31.11 -28.02 -26.35
CA THR A 351 29.97 -27.07 -26.29
C THR A 351 29.96 -26.10 -27.47
N ASP A 352 30.31 -26.60 -28.66
CA ASP A 352 30.55 -25.84 -29.91
C ASP A 352 31.70 -24.79 -29.80
N ASP A 353 32.53 -24.95 -28.77
CA ASP A 353 33.68 -24.13 -28.40
C ASP A 353 35.02 -24.78 -28.85
N THR A 354 36.02 -24.90 -27.96
CA THR A 354 37.34 -25.46 -28.27
C THR A 354 37.75 -26.55 -27.28
N ALA A 355 38.55 -27.51 -27.73
CA ALA A 355 39.17 -28.52 -26.87
C ALA A 355 40.69 -28.59 -27.10
N ILE A 356 41.46 -29.04 -26.10
CA ILE A 356 42.86 -29.39 -26.31
C ILE A 356 42.97 -30.81 -26.85
N ARG A 357 43.67 -30.97 -27.97
CA ARG A 357 43.98 -32.25 -28.60
C ARG A 357 45.45 -32.62 -28.40
N PHE A 358 45.71 -33.86 -28.00
CA PHE A 358 47.02 -34.48 -27.96
C PHE A 358 47.08 -35.65 -28.95
N THR A 359 48.07 -35.66 -29.83
CA THR A 359 48.35 -36.79 -30.74
C THR A 359 49.73 -37.36 -30.41
N MET A 360 49.78 -38.63 -30.00
CA MET A 360 50.98 -39.29 -29.50
C MET A 360 52.02 -39.53 -30.59
N THR A 361 53.30 -39.22 -30.32
CA THR A 361 54.44 -39.46 -31.22
C THR A 361 55.11 -40.81 -30.97
N ASP A 362 55.15 -41.24 -29.71
CA ASP A 362 55.90 -42.40 -29.24
C ASP A 362 55.03 -43.23 -28.27
N GLU A 363 55.43 -44.48 -28.02
CA GLU A 363 54.75 -45.35 -27.06
C GLU A 363 55.03 -44.90 -25.62
N THR A 364 53.98 -44.62 -24.84
CA THR A 364 54.13 -44.28 -23.40
C THR A 364 54.42 -45.53 -22.60
N ALA A 365 55.54 -45.56 -21.86
CA ALA A 365 55.89 -46.67 -20.99
C ALA A 365 55.10 -46.66 -19.67
N ALA A 366 54.57 -45.49 -19.30
CA ALA A 366 53.61 -45.28 -18.23
C ALA A 366 52.85 -43.96 -18.47
N ASN A 367 51.68 -43.79 -17.85
CA ASN A 367 50.82 -42.61 -18.05
C ASN A 367 51.50 -41.27 -17.66
N TYR A 368 52.55 -41.28 -16.84
CA TYR A 368 53.30 -40.06 -16.51
C TYR A 368 54.16 -39.52 -17.67
N ASP A 369 54.31 -40.27 -18.77
CA ASP A 369 55.00 -39.79 -19.99
C ASP A 369 54.23 -38.66 -20.70
N SER A 370 52.96 -38.44 -20.34
CA SER A 370 52.13 -37.33 -20.86
C SER A 370 51.24 -36.76 -19.75
N GLN A 371 51.37 -35.46 -19.45
CA GLN A 371 50.62 -34.80 -18.38
C GLN A 371 50.04 -33.45 -18.85
N LEU A 372 49.04 -32.95 -18.12
CA LEU A 372 48.43 -31.63 -18.29
C LEU A 372 48.02 -31.12 -16.90
N PHE A 373 48.37 -29.88 -16.55
CA PHE A 373 48.15 -29.32 -15.22
C PHE A 373 47.70 -27.87 -15.23
N TRP A 374 46.74 -27.54 -14.37
CA TRP A 374 46.51 -26.20 -13.88
C TRP A 374 47.39 -25.91 -12.67
N ALA A 375 47.98 -24.71 -12.60
CA ALA A 375 48.71 -24.26 -11.42
C ALA A 375 47.73 -23.69 -10.36
N LEU A 376 48.00 -23.95 -9.08
CA LEU A 376 47.17 -23.46 -7.98
C LEU A 376 47.85 -22.25 -7.31
N ASP A 377 47.10 -21.16 -7.11
CA ASP A 377 47.60 -19.95 -6.43
C ASP A 377 48.02 -20.24 -4.97
N THR A 378 47.38 -21.22 -4.35
CA THR A 378 47.69 -21.72 -2.99
C THR A 378 47.76 -23.25 -2.99
N PRO A 379 48.63 -23.88 -2.18
CA PRO A 379 48.62 -25.32 -2.00
C PRO A 379 47.29 -25.86 -1.47
N LEU A 380 47.03 -27.16 -1.67
CA LEU A 380 45.84 -27.82 -1.09
C LEU A 380 45.86 -27.77 0.46
N GLU A 381 44.69 -27.60 1.07
CA GLU A 381 44.51 -27.50 2.52
C GLU A 381 44.23 -28.86 3.16
N VAL A 382 45.04 -29.23 4.17
CA VAL A 382 44.95 -30.53 4.84
C VAL A 382 43.64 -30.65 5.63
N GLY A 383 42.84 -31.65 5.28
CA GLY A 383 41.51 -31.89 5.84
C GLY A 383 40.36 -31.40 4.94
N ALA A 384 40.64 -30.60 3.90
CA ALA A 384 39.63 -30.16 2.96
C ALA A 384 39.32 -31.23 1.89
N THR A 385 38.07 -31.23 1.42
CA THR A 385 37.62 -32.10 0.32
C THR A 385 37.53 -31.32 -0.98
N TYR A 386 38.15 -31.87 -2.02
CA TYR A 386 38.20 -31.33 -3.37
C TYR A 386 37.42 -32.23 -4.33
N ALA A 387 36.83 -31.64 -5.36
CA ALA A 387 36.20 -32.35 -6.47
C ALA A 387 36.82 -31.91 -7.81
N PHE A 388 36.65 -32.73 -8.83
CA PHE A 388 37.07 -32.45 -10.20
C PHE A 388 36.10 -33.04 -11.21
N SER A 389 36.04 -32.43 -12.39
CA SER A 389 35.33 -32.94 -13.55
C SER A 389 36.01 -32.46 -14.83
N PHE A 390 36.15 -33.32 -15.83
CA PHE A 390 36.61 -32.97 -17.17
C PHE A 390 36.00 -33.95 -18.17
N TYR A 391 35.88 -33.56 -19.43
CA TYR A 391 35.46 -34.47 -20.49
C TYR A 391 36.68 -34.99 -21.25
N THR A 392 36.59 -36.25 -21.69
CA THR A 392 37.59 -36.85 -22.58
C THR A 392 36.92 -37.53 -23.77
N LYS A 393 37.62 -37.51 -24.90
CA LYS A 393 37.26 -38.22 -26.14
C LYS A 393 38.55 -38.71 -26.79
N SER A 394 38.54 -39.84 -27.48
CA SER A 394 39.75 -40.44 -28.03
C SER A 394 39.45 -41.35 -29.23
N ASP A 395 40.38 -41.48 -30.17
CA ASP A 395 40.25 -42.38 -31.32
C ASP A 395 40.36 -43.87 -30.94
N MET A 396 40.88 -44.17 -29.74
CA MET A 396 40.92 -45.50 -29.13
C MET A 396 40.85 -45.41 -27.59
N ASN A 397 40.61 -46.53 -26.90
CA ASN A 397 40.54 -46.57 -25.44
C ASN A 397 41.88 -46.16 -24.79
N ILE A 398 41.97 -44.92 -24.30
CA ILE A 398 43.13 -44.36 -23.62
C ILE A 398 42.88 -44.25 -22.12
N ALA A 399 43.84 -44.70 -21.30
CA ALA A 399 43.77 -44.57 -19.84
C ALA A 399 44.19 -43.15 -19.42
N VAL A 400 43.32 -42.49 -18.65
CA VAL A 400 43.50 -41.13 -18.11
C VAL A 400 43.37 -41.19 -16.59
N GLN A 401 44.21 -40.49 -15.84
CA GLN A 401 44.15 -40.45 -14.39
C GLN A 401 44.24 -39.02 -13.86
N ALA A 402 43.35 -38.67 -12.94
CA ALA A 402 43.39 -37.39 -12.23
C ALA A 402 44.52 -37.39 -11.19
N ILE A 403 45.34 -36.33 -11.17
CA ILE A 403 46.54 -36.24 -10.33
C ILE A 403 46.78 -34.81 -9.81
N GLY A 404 47.34 -34.72 -8.61
CA GLY A 404 47.92 -33.50 -8.06
C GLY A 404 49.40 -33.67 -7.76
N GLN A 405 50.22 -32.62 -7.92
CA GLN A 405 51.67 -32.69 -7.65
C GLN A 405 52.18 -31.45 -6.89
N ASN A 406 53.25 -31.66 -6.11
CA ASN A 406 54.04 -30.59 -5.51
C ASN A 406 55.22 -30.17 -6.41
N ALA A 407 55.92 -29.10 -6.01
CA ALA A 407 57.07 -28.57 -6.75
C ALA A 407 58.25 -29.56 -6.92
N SER A 408 58.29 -30.62 -6.11
CA SER A 408 59.30 -31.69 -6.16
C SER A 408 58.83 -32.95 -6.93
N TYR A 409 57.73 -32.84 -7.69
CA TYR A 409 57.11 -33.94 -8.46
C TYR A 409 56.56 -35.11 -7.64
N SER A 410 56.57 -35.04 -6.31
CA SER A 410 55.77 -35.93 -5.47
C SER A 410 54.30 -35.56 -5.62
N GLY A 411 53.40 -36.54 -5.68
CA GLY A 411 52.00 -36.29 -6.03
C GLY A 411 51.00 -37.26 -5.44
N ILE A 412 49.75 -36.80 -5.43
CA ILE A 412 48.56 -37.58 -5.13
C ILE A 412 47.98 -38.13 -6.43
N TYR A 413 47.64 -39.42 -6.42
CA TYR A 413 47.03 -40.11 -7.54
C TYR A 413 45.58 -40.45 -7.19
N LYS A 414 44.64 -40.04 -8.04
CA LYS A 414 43.20 -40.19 -7.82
C LYS A 414 42.60 -41.08 -8.92
N ASP A 415 41.31 -40.92 -9.18
CA ASP A 415 40.53 -41.82 -10.02
C ASP A 415 41.06 -41.94 -11.45
N SER A 416 40.84 -43.13 -12.02
CA SER A 416 41.33 -43.52 -13.33
C SER A 416 40.16 -43.86 -14.24
N PHE A 417 40.17 -43.23 -15.41
CA PHE A 417 39.12 -43.25 -16.42
C PHE A 417 39.65 -43.87 -17.71
N THR A 418 38.74 -44.17 -18.64
CA THR A 418 39.09 -44.55 -20.01
C THR A 418 38.40 -43.58 -20.96
N ALA A 419 39.18 -42.82 -21.72
CA ALA A 419 38.66 -41.99 -22.79
C ALA A 419 38.11 -42.88 -23.91
N LEU A 420 36.91 -42.57 -24.40
CA LEU A 420 36.17 -43.35 -25.39
C LEU A 420 35.99 -42.56 -26.70
N ASN A 421 35.40 -43.20 -27.71
CA ASN A 421 35.14 -42.60 -29.02
C ASN A 421 34.11 -41.46 -29.03
N ASP A 422 33.52 -41.12 -27.87
CA ASP A 422 32.69 -39.94 -27.70
C ASP A 422 32.90 -39.25 -26.34
N TRP A 423 32.42 -38.01 -26.21
CA TRP A 423 32.66 -37.12 -25.07
C TRP A 423 32.15 -37.70 -23.75
N THR A 424 33.08 -38.26 -22.96
CA THR A 424 32.81 -38.99 -21.73
C THR A 424 33.21 -38.16 -20.51
N LEU A 425 32.26 -37.93 -19.59
CA LEU A 425 32.50 -37.25 -18.32
C LEU A 425 33.41 -38.09 -17.41
N CYS A 426 34.49 -37.47 -16.95
CA CYS A 426 35.46 -38.03 -16.00
C CYS A 426 35.44 -37.16 -14.75
N GLU A 427 34.89 -37.65 -13.65
CA GLU A 427 34.70 -36.89 -12.41
C GLU A 427 35.02 -37.71 -11.16
N GLY A 428 35.34 -37.02 -10.06
CA GLY A 428 35.66 -37.66 -8.78
C GLY A 428 35.88 -36.64 -7.67
N GLU A 429 36.09 -37.13 -6.44
CA GLU A 429 36.33 -36.32 -5.26
C GLU A 429 37.33 -36.97 -4.29
N PHE A 430 38.02 -36.15 -3.51
CA PHE A 430 38.93 -36.63 -2.48
C PHE A 430 39.12 -35.62 -1.34
N THR A 431 39.20 -36.12 -0.11
CA THR A 431 39.82 -35.36 0.99
C THR A 431 41.34 -35.42 0.84
N TYR A 432 42.02 -34.29 1.04
CA TYR A 432 43.49 -34.21 1.07
C TYR A 432 43.97 -34.36 2.53
N ASN A 433 44.80 -35.36 2.79
CA ASN A 433 45.08 -35.85 4.15
C ASN A 433 46.48 -35.45 4.63
N ALA A 434 46.68 -35.43 5.95
CA ALA A 434 48.00 -35.22 6.55
C ALA A 434 49.04 -36.32 6.23
N SER A 435 48.61 -37.40 5.58
CA SER A 435 49.43 -38.50 5.07
C SER A 435 49.74 -38.41 3.56
N ASP A 436 49.07 -37.51 2.83
CA ASP A 436 49.37 -37.24 1.42
C ASP A 436 50.68 -36.42 1.29
N PRO A 437 51.38 -36.46 0.13
CA PRO A 437 52.58 -35.64 -0.07
C PRO A 437 52.28 -34.15 0.06
N ALA A 438 53.00 -33.46 0.96
CA ALA A 438 52.78 -32.05 1.27
C ALA A 438 52.98 -31.12 0.06
N ASP A 439 52.41 -29.91 0.17
CA ASP A 439 52.58 -28.78 -0.75
C ASP A 439 52.16 -29.05 -2.20
N ILE A 440 51.07 -29.78 -2.42
CA ILE A 440 50.45 -29.95 -3.75
C ILE A 440 50.03 -28.58 -4.30
N VAL A 441 50.68 -28.13 -5.38
CA VAL A 441 50.54 -26.79 -6.01
C VAL A 441 50.08 -26.84 -7.47
N ARG A 442 49.79 -28.02 -8.00
CA ARG A 442 49.14 -28.19 -9.32
C ARG A 442 48.22 -29.39 -9.32
N PHE A 443 47.13 -29.31 -10.08
CA PHE A 443 46.18 -30.41 -10.31
C PHE A 443 45.86 -30.54 -11.80
N GLY A 444 45.51 -31.74 -12.24
CA GLY A 444 45.20 -32.03 -13.63
C GLY A 444 45.17 -33.53 -13.91
N VAL A 445 45.72 -33.94 -15.05
CA VAL A 445 45.66 -35.32 -15.54
C VAL A 445 46.99 -35.83 -16.08
N GLN A 446 47.14 -37.16 -16.06
CA GLN A 446 48.16 -37.89 -16.80
C GLN A 446 47.53 -38.99 -17.65
N PHE A 447 48.09 -39.29 -18.82
CA PHE A 447 47.47 -40.20 -19.78
C PHE A 447 48.50 -41.01 -20.59
N GLY A 448 48.13 -42.24 -20.94
CA GLY A 448 48.93 -43.12 -21.78
C GLY A 448 48.50 -43.12 -23.26
N GLY A 449 49.27 -43.74 -24.13
CA GLY A 449 48.90 -43.92 -25.54
C GLY A 449 49.99 -44.58 -26.39
N THR A 450 49.62 -44.89 -27.63
CA THR A 450 50.48 -45.52 -28.65
C THR A 450 50.72 -44.55 -29.81
N PRO A 451 51.82 -44.69 -30.59
CA PRO A 451 52.14 -43.77 -31.69
C PRO A 451 50.97 -43.59 -32.67
N GLY A 452 50.54 -42.35 -32.87
CA GLY A 452 49.42 -41.97 -33.74
C GLY A 452 48.04 -41.95 -33.09
N SER A 453 47.88 -42.41 -31.84
CA SER A 453 46.61 -42.27 -31.09
C SER A 453 46.37 -40.84 -30.63
N THR A 454 45.10 -40.44 -30.54
CA THR A 454 44.67 -39.07 -30.29
C THR A 454 43.63 -39.01 -29.17
N ILE A 455 43.87 -38.14 -28.18
CA ILE A 455 42.94 -37.80 -27.10
C ILE A 455 42.62 -36.30 -27.15
N TRP A 456 41.35 -35.96 -26.93
CA TRP A 456 40.84 -34.62 -26.67
C TRP A 456 40.41 -34.52 -25.20
N ILE A 457 40.69 -33.38 -24.58
CA ILE A 457 40.32 -33.07 -23.19
C ILE A 457 39.65 -31.69 -23.17
N ASP A 458 38.58 -31.54 -22.39
CA ASP A 458 37.73 -30.35 -22.40
C ASP A 458 36.99 -30.15 -21.06
N ASP A 459 36.35 -28.98 -20.90
CA ASP A 459 35.42 -28.65 -19.81
C ASP A 459 36.05 -28.85 -18.39
N PHE A 460 37.36 -28.58 -18.25
CA PHE A 460 38.09 -28.98 -17.05
C PHE A 460 37.79 -28.06 -15.86
N LYS A 461 37.20 -28.63 -14.81
CA LYS A 461 36.92 -27.98 -13.52
C LYS A 461 37.63 -28.72 -12.37
N PHE A 462 38.18 -27.95 -11.43
CA PHE A 462 38.76 -28.45 -10.19
C PHE A 462 38.53 -27.44 -9.06
N GLY A 463 38.31 -27.90 -7.83
CA GLY A 463 38.38 -27.02 -6.66
C GLY A 463 37.81 -27.64 -5.40
N LEU A 464 37.55 -26.82 -4.38
CA LEU A 464 36.90 -27.26 -3.15
C LEU A 464 35.51 -27.80 -3.48
N LYS A 465 35.17 -28.97 -2.94
CA LYS A 465 33.84 -29.56 -3.07
C LYS A 465 32.81 -28.63 -2.44
N ASN A 466 31.69 -28.43 -3.14
CA ASN A 466 30.54 -27.76 -2.56
C ASN A 466 29.88 -28.72 -1.56
N GLU A 467 30.06 -28.48 -0.26
CA GLU A 467 29.24 -29.12 0.77
C GLU A 467 27.79 -28.64 0.61
N GLU A 468 26.80 -29.54 0.76
CA GLU A 468 25.40 -29.14 0.89
C GLU A 468 25.28 -28.15 2.06
N ALA A 469 24.84 -26.92 1.78
CA ALA A 469 25.10 -25.77 2.62
C ALA A 469 24.28 -25.74 3.91
N GLN A 470 24.69 -26.53 4.92
CA GLN A 470 24.21 -26.40 6.28
C GLN A 470 24.60 -25.00 6.83
N PRO A 471 23.62 -24.18 7.28
CA PRO A 471 23.84 -22.76 7.46
C PRO A 471 24.77 -22.44 8.64
N LYS A 472 25.91 -21.81 8.34
CA LYS A 472 26.82 -21.25 9.36
C LYS A 472 26.39 -19.82 9.72
N ALA A 473 25.90 -19.65 10.94
CA ALA A 473 25.29 -18.40 11.39
C ALA A 473 26.26 -17.19 11.39
N LYS A 474 25.84 -16.13 10.72
CA LYS A 474 26.15 -14.72 11.00
C LYS A 474 24.84 -13.95 10.90
N ASN A 475 24.78 -12.72 11.43
CA ASN A 475 23.56 -11.90 11.43
C ASN A 475 23.33 -11.25 10.05
N LEU A 476 23.01 -12.09 9.06
CA LEU A 476 22.54 -11.76 7.73
C LEU A 476 21.44 -12.78 7.40
N THR A 477 20.19 -12.33 7.20
CA THR A 477 19.16 -13.18 6.61
C THR A 477 19.37 -13.17 5.10
N ARG A 478 19.62 -14.36 4.54
CA ARG A 478 19.91 -14.56 3.13
C ARG A 478 18.67 -15.17 2.48
N ALA A 479 17.94 -14.36 1.71
CA ALA A 479 16.83 -14.85 0.91
C ALA A 479 17.33 -15.73 -0.24
N ALA A 480 16.42 -16.49 -0.87
CA ALA A 480 16.76 -17.23 -2.08
C ALA A 480 17.14 -16.28 -3.22
N GLY A 481 18.14 -16.64 -4.03
CA GLY A 481 18.54 -15.88 -5.22
C GLY A 481 19.38 -14.62 -4.98
N GLY A 482 20.36 -14.66 -4.07
CA GLY A 482 21.39 -13.60 -3.95
C GLY A 482 20.95 -12.30 -3.26
N VAL A 483 19.65 -12.15 -2.96
CA VAL A 483 19.11 -10.96 -2.31
C VAL A 483 19.51 -10.88 -0.83
N THR A 484 20.10 -9.76 -0.44
CA THR A 484 20.45 -9.39 0.93
C THR A 484 19.79 -8.05 1.27
N TYR A 485 19.12 -7.95 2.42
CA TYR A 485 18.44 -6.72 2.84
C TYR A 485 19.32 -5.87 3.78
N ILE A 486 19.57 -4.61 3.43
CA ILE A 486 20.11 -3.60 4.36
C ILE A 486 18.93 -2.89 5.01
N TYR A 487 18.61 -3.30 6.24
CA TYR A 487 17.55 -2.70 7.04
C TYR A 487 17.96 -1.32 7.57
N LYS A 488 17.17 -0.29 7.22
CA LYS A 488 17.34 1.08 7.75
C LYS A 488 17.25 1.07 9.27
N THR A 489 18.18 1.76 9.93
CA THR A 489 18.18 1.93 11.38
C THR A 489 16.94 2.69 11.86
N PRO A 490 16.59 2.61 13.16
CA PRO A 490 15.50 3.40 13.73
C PRO A 490 15.66 4.91 13.48
N GLU A 491 16.88 5.44 13.46
CA GLU A 491 17.14 6.87 13.23
C GLU A 491 16.94 7.28 11.76
N GLU A 492 17.29 6.42 10.81
CA GLU A 492 17.01 6.66 9.38
C GLU A 492 15.50 6.60 9.09
N LYS A 493 14.81 5.62 9.67
CA LYS A 493 13.34 5.50 9.60
C LYS A 493 12.65 6.72 10.23
N ARG A 494 13.10 7.15 11.42
CA ARG A 494 12.67 8.38 12.10
C ARG A 494 12.88 9.61 11.22
N THR A 495 14.08 9.79 10.68
CA THR A 495 14.44 10.93 9.83
C THR A 495 13.56 10.99 8.57
N ALA A 496 13.36 9.86 7.89
CA ALA A 496 12.54 9.80 6.68
C ALA A 496 11.06 10.11 6.97
N LEU A 497 10.50 9.53 8.03
CA LEU A 497 9.10 9.76 8.42
C LEU A 497 8.83 11.19 8.94
N LEU A 498 9.78 11.80 9.66
CA LEU A 498 9.71 13.21 10.04
C LEU A 498 9.84 14.14 8.84
N GLY A 499 10.73 13.85 7.88
CA GLY A 499 10.85 14.61 6.64
C GLY A 499 9.58 14.58 5.79
N ALA A 500 8.90 13.43 5.73
CA ALA A 500 7.60 13.30 5.09
C ALA A 500 6.50 14.07 5.83
N MET A 501 6.44 13.98 7.16
CA MET A 501 5.49 14.74 8.00
C MET A 501 5.67 16.25 7.82
N GLU A 502 6.91 16.74 7.84
CA GLU A 502 7.23 18.15 7.65
C GLU A 502 6.84 18.63 6.25
N THR A 503 7.15 17.85 5.21
CA THR A 503 6.79 18.16 3.81
C THR A 503 5.27 18.21 3.62
N TRP A 504 4.53 17.27 4.19
CA TRP A 504 3.07 17.21 4.16
C TRP A 504 2.43 18.42 4.83
N ILE A 505 2.75 18.65 6.12
CA ILE A 505 2.19 19.77 6.90
C ILE A 505 2.54 21.11 6.25
N LYS A 506 3.80 21.28 5.82
CA LYS A 506 4.26 22.47 5.11
C LYS A 506 3.43 22.71 3.85
N GLY A 507 3.31 21.70 2.99
CA GLY A 507 2.61 21.82 1.70
C GLY A 507 1.18 22.27 1.86
N MET A 508 0.42 21.62 2.75
CA MET A 508 -0.97 21.99 3.05
C MET A 508 -1.08 23.40 3.68
N ALA A 509 -0.20 23.74 4.62
CA ALA A 509 -0.23 25.02 5.32
C ALA A 509 0.13 26.21 4.41
N GLU A 510 1.18 26.08 3.59
CA GLU A 510 1.62 27.11 2.64
C GLU A 510 0.62 27.27 1.47
N HIS A 511 0.04 26.17 0.97
CA HIS A 511 -0.95 26.20 -0.12
C HIS A 511 -2.28 26.83 0.30
N MET A 512 -2.83 26.44 1.45
CA MET A 512 -4.15 26.92 1.90
C MET A 512 -4.15 28.33 2.51
N GLY A 513 -2.98 28.81 2.98
CA GLY A 513 -2.74 30.22 3.27
C GLY A 513 -3.78 30.90 4.16
N ASP A 514 -4.44 31.93 3.64
CA ASP A 514 -5.39 32.77 4.39
C ASP A 514 -6.82 32.19 4.49
N ARG A 515 -7.14 31.12 3.76
CA ARG A 515 -8.46 30.47 3.84
C ARG A 515 -8.67 29.79 5.20
N MET A 516 -7.58 29.35 5.86
CA MET A 516 -7.64 28.53 7.08
C MET A 516 -7.74 29.34 8.37
N ILE A 517 -8.86 29.20 9.09
CA ILE A 517 -9.00 29.71 10.46
C ILE A 517 -8.36 28.79 11.50
N GLY A 518 -8.25 27.49 11.21
CA GLY A 518 -7.66 26.50 12.10
C GLY A 518 -7.49 25.13 11.45
N TRP A 519 -6.77 24.26 12.14
CA TRP A 519 -6.48 22.88 11.77
C TRP A 519 -6.63 21.94 12.98
N ASP A 520 -7.26 20.79 12.74
CA ASP A 520 -7.00 19.57 13.50
C ASP A 520 -5.60 19.07 13.09
N VAL A 521 -4.61 19.31 13.95
CA VAL A 521 -3.22 18.88 13.69
C VAL A 521 -3.09 17.37 13.94
N ILE A 522 -3.80 16.86 14.94
CA ILE A 522 -3.87 15.45 15.29
C ILE A 522 -5.34 15.11 15.54
N ASN A 523 -5.87 14.21 14.72
CA ASN A 523 -7.22 13.67 14.83
C ASN A 523 -7.18 12.28 15.50
N GLU A 524 -8.10 12.07 16.44
CA GLU A 524 -8.38 10.79 17.11
C GLU A 524 -7.14 10.05 17.64
N PRO A 525 -6.29 10.69 18.47
CA PRO A 525 -5.11 10.05 19.02
C PRO A 525 -5.44 9.01 20.11
N ILE A 526 -6.63 9.01 20.71
CA ILE A 526 -6.96 8.13 21.83
C ILE A 526 -7.84 6.96 21.39
N ASP A 527 -7.44 5.74 21.78
CA ASP A 527 -8.23 4.53 21.54
C ASP A 527 -9.43 4.39 22.48
N ASP A 528 -10.54 3.84 21.99
CA ASP A 528 -11.76 3.68 22.79
C ASP A 528 -11.70 2.53 23.80
N SER A 529 -10.98 1.45 23.48
CA SER A 529 -10.94 0.24 24.31
C SER A 529 -9.93 0.36 25.44
N THR A 530 -8.72 0.80 25.13
CA THR A 530 -7.57 0.88 26.06
C THR A 530 -7.42 2.25 26.72
N LYS A 531 -7.97 3.31 26.11
CA LYS A 531 -7.65 4.72 26.39
C LYS A 531 -6.15 5.07 26.25
N GLY A 532 -5.40 4.23 25.55
CA GLY A 532 -4.01 4.50 25.16
C GLY A 532 -3.92 5.38 23.91
N VAL A 533 -2.72 5.85 23.60
CA VAL A 533 -2.44 6.63 22.38
C VAL A 533 -2.27 5.67 21.21
N ARG A 534 -3.04 5.87 20.13
CA ARG A 534 -3.00 5.03 18.92
C ARG A 534 -1.59 5.02 18.30
N GLY A 535 -1.19 3.84 17.80
CA GLY A 535 0.13 3.54 17.28
C GLY A 535 1.20 3.20 18.33
N ILE A 536 0.94 3.41 19.63
CA ILE A 536 1.98 3.35 20.68
C ILE A 536 1.73 2.17 21.65
N ASN A 537 2.80 1.53 22.12
CA ASN A 537 2.77 0.44 23.12
C ASN A 537 1.81 -0.74 22.78
N GLY A 538 1.65 -1.04 21.48
CA GLY A 538 0.74 -2.10 21.00
C GLY A 538 -0.72 -1.68 20.82
N VAL A 539 -1.06 -0.40 21.03
CA VAL A 539 -2.39 0.16 20.74
C VAL A 539 -2.47 0.47 19.23
N PHE A 540 -2.44 -0.56 18.39
CA PHE A 540 -2.44 -0.37 16.92
C PHE A 540 -3.75 0.25 16.43
N GLY A 541 -4.89 -0.16 16.98
CA GLY A 541 -6.21 0.45 16.76
C GLY A 541 -7.08 -0.22 15.70
N SER A 542 -6.64 -1.34 15.13
CA SER A 542 -7.33 -2.10 14.09
C SER A 542 -7.14 -3.61 14.26
N GLU A 543 -7.95 -4.37 13.52
CA GLU A 543 -7.95 -5.84 13.42
C GLU A 543 -7.92 -6.23 11.93
N ASP A 544 -7.49 -7.46 11.63
CA ASP A 544 -7.52 -8.02 10.29
C ASP A 544 -8.91 -8.53 9.88
N ALA A 545 -9.03 -9.03 8.64
CA ALA A 545 -10.29 -9.50 8.08
C ALA A 545 -10.86 -10.76 8.80
N ASP A 546 -10.05 -11.45 9.60
CA ASP A 546 -10.43 -12.60 10.42
C ASP A 546 -10.63 -12.21 11.91
N GLY A 547 -10.43 -10.95 12.28
CA GLY A 547 -10.60 -10.41 13.63
C GLY A 547 -9.38 -10.58 14.54
N ASN A 548 -8.18 -10.78 13.99
CA ASN A 548 -6.95 -10.79 14.80
C ASN A 548 -6.43 -9.35 14.95
N PRO A 549 -5.96 -8.93 16.15
CA PRO A 549 -5.33 -7.62 16.31
C PRO A 549 -4.00 -7.55 15.56
N ASP A 550 -3.69 -6.39 14.99
CA ASP A 550 -2.41 -6.14 14.33
C ASP A 550 -1.21 -6.38 15.26
N THR A 551 -0.05 -6.67 14.68
CA THR A 551 1.17 -6.95 15.43
C THR A 551 2.33 -6.05 14.99
N ALA A 552 3.51 -6.23 15.61
CA ALA A 552 4.70 -5.49 15.24
C ALA A 552 5.19 -5.90 13.83
N PRO A 553 5.62 -4.94 12.98
CA PRO A 553 6.36 -5.22 11.76
C PRO A 553 7.57 -6.13 12.00
N VAL A 554 7.81 -7.04 11.05
CA VAL A 554 8.91 -8.02 11.07
C VAL A 554 9.84 -7.75 9.89
N GLU A 555 11.12 -7.64 10.22
CA GLU A 555 12.23 -7.45 9.30
C GLU A 555 13.09 -8.72 9.32
N GLN A 556 12.77 -9.65 8.41
CA GLN A 556 13.46 -10.95 8.30
C GLN A 556 13.85 -11.21 6.84
N ASP A 557 12.89 -11.23 5.93
CA ASP A 557 13.08 -11.44 4.49
C ASP A 557 12.50 -10.26 3.70
N GLY A 558 12.88 -9.04 4.10
CA GLY A 558 12.27 -7.78 3.70
C GLY A 558 11.39 -7.19 4.81
N LEU A 559 10.67 -6.10 4.52
CA LEU A 559 9.75 -5.45 5.47
C LEU A 559 8.31 -5.96 5.31
N ASN A 560 7.92 -6.88 6.20
CA ASN A 560 6.51 -7.19 6.45
C ASN A 560 6.00 -6.31 7.60
N LEU A 561 4.81 -5.74 7.46
CA LEU A 561 4.21 -4.86 8.46
C LEU A 561 3.34 -5.62 9.47
N ASN A 562 2.81 -6.81 9.09
CA ASN A 562 1.83 -7.56 9.88
C ASN A 562 0.60 -6.72 10.28
N TRP A 563 0.14 -5.91 9.32
CA TRP A 563 -0.82 -4.81 9.45
C TRP A 563 -1.92 -4.97 8.38
N ALA A 564 -3.19 -4.90 8.79
CA ALA A 564 -4.34 -5.14 7.93
C ALA A 564 -4.61 -4.04 6.88
N SER A 565 -5.04 -2.85 7.31
CA SER A 565 -5.15 -1.65 6.48
C SER A 565 -5.16 -0.37 7.33
N ASN A 566 -4.75 0.75 6.73
CA ASN A 566 -4.82 2.11 7.30
C ASN A 566 -4.02 2.35 8.60
N HIS A 567 -2.73 1.99 8.59
CA HIS A 567 -1.90 2.03 9.79
C HIS A 567 -1.18 3.36 10.05
N PHE A 568 -0.93 3.61 11.34
CA PHE A 568 -0.31 4.82 11.87
C PHE A 568 1.23 4.71 11.92
N TYR A 569 1.90 4.88 10.78
CA TYR A 569 3.37 4.82 10.69
C TYR A 569 4.07 5.78 11.66
N TRP A 570 3.62 7.04 11.70
CA TRP A 570 4.18 8.05 12.60
C TRP A 570 3.98 7.68 14.08
N GLY A 571 2.82 7.13 14.45
CA GLY A 571 2.54 6.62 15.79
C GLY A 571 3.51 5.52 16.21
N TYR A 572 3.70 4.52 15.35
CA TYR A 572 4.52 3.35 15.66
C TYR A 572 6.03 3.64 15.64
N TYR A 573 6.55 4.27 14.59
CA TYR A 573 7.99 4.43 14.38
C TYR A 573 8.61 5.65 15.08
N LEU A 574 7.82 6.67 15.46
CA LEU A 574 8.29 7.84 16.21
C LEU A 574 7.90 7.80 17.70
N GLY A 575 6.90 6.98 18.07
CA GLY A 575 6.28 7.07 19.38
C GLY A 575 5.72 8.47 19.64
N MET A 576 5.69 8.90 20.90
CA MET A 576 5.10 10.19 21.30
C MET A 576 5.72 11.43 20.63
N GLU A 577 6.91 11.31 20.01
CA GLU A 577 7.53 12.43 19.27
C GLU A 577 6.69 12.87 18.06
N TYR A 578 5.85 12.00 17.46
CA TYR A 578 5.00 12.45 16.36
C TYR A 578 4.10 13.63 16.78
N ALA A 579 3.67 13.64 18.05
CA ALA A 579 2.68 14.57 18.55
C ALA A 579 3.27 15.97 18.79
N THR A 580 4.49 16.05 19.31
CA THR A 580 5.22 17.33 19.42
C THR A 580 5.64 17.83 18.05
N LYS A 581 6.18 16.95 17.19
CA LYS A 581 6.66 17.33 15.85
C LYS A 581 5.55 17.82 14.92
N ALA A 582 4.37 17.19 14.93
CA ALA A 582 3.23 17.67 14.15
C ALA A 582 2.83 19.11 14.54
N PHE A 583 2.79 19.43 15.84
CA PHE A 583 2.49 20.79 16.29
C PHE A 583 3.65 21.78 16.05
N GLU A 584 4.91 21.37 16.18
CA GLU A 584 6.07 22.21 15.85
C GLU A 584 6.08 22.59 14.37
N TYR A 585 5.87 21.61 13.46
CA TYR A 585 5.76 21.87 12.02
C TYR A 585 4.52 22.72 11.69
N ALA A 586 3.37 22.43 12.29
CA ALA A 586 2.17 23.24 12.08
C ALA A 586 2.37 24.70 12.57
N ARG A 587 3.05 24.93 13.70
CA ARG A 587 3.42 26.30 14.17
C ARG A 587 4.46 26.99 13.29
N LYS A 588 5.31 26.22 12.61
CA LYS A 588 6.36 26.73 11.71
C LYS A 588 5.83 27.16 10.35
N TYR A 589 4.77 26.53 9.86
CA TYR A 589 4.25 26.74 8.49
C TYR A 589 2.83 27.30 8.41
N CYS A 590 1.95 27.08 9.40
CA CYS A 590 0.67 27.78 9.45
C CYS A 590 0.87 29.27 9.79
N ARG A 591 -0.12 30.09 9.42
CA ARG A 591 -0.10 31.53 9.72
C ARG A 591 -0.26 31.73 11.25
N PRO A 592 0.38 32.75 11.89
CA PRO A 592 0.37 32.88 13.35
C PRO A 592 -1.01 33.01 14.01
N GLU A 593 -2.03 33.46 13.26
CA GLU A 593 -3.42 33.51 13.71
C GLU A 593 -4.15 32.15 13.66
N THR A 594 -3.69 31.21 12.82
CA THR A 594 -4.36 29.93 12.57
C THR A 594 -4.36 29.05 13.82
N LYS A 595 -5.54 28.59 14.22
CA LYS A 595 -5.74 27.88 15.49
C LYS A 595 -5.53 26.37 15.36
N LEU A 596 -4.66 25.82 16.21
CA LEU A 596 -4.22 24.43 16.13
C LEU A 596 -4.81 23.57 17.25
N PHE A 597 -5.52 22.52 16.88
CA PHE A 597 -6.31 21.66 17.77
C PHE A 597 -5.83 20.20 17.74
N VAL A 598 -6.06 19.49 18.86
CA VAL A 598 -6.18 18.03 18.87
C VAL A 598 -7.67 17.69 18.92
N ASN A 599 -8.15 16.78 18.08
CA ASN A 599 -9.58 16.46 17.92
C ASN A 599 -9.89 14.99 18.26
N ASP A 600 -11.06 14.69 18.84
CA ASP A 600 -11.49 13.32 19.17
C ASP A 600 -13.02 13.21 19.44
N TYR A 601 -13.57 11.99 19.43
CA TYR A 601 -14.98 11.64 19.71
C TYR A 601 -15.16 10.85 21.02
N ASN A 602 -16.42 10.52 21.37
CA ASN A 602 -16.82 9.82 22.60
C ASN A 602 -16.44 10.58 23.90
N LEU A 603 -16.23 11.89 23.85
CA LEU A 603 -15.73 12.68 25.00
C LEU A 603 -16.86 13.01 25.98
N GLU A 604 -18.06 13.23 25.43
CA GLU A 604 -19.35 13.41 26.11
C GLU A 604 -19.91 12.13 26.75
N VAL A 605 -19.55 10.93 26.26
CA VAL A 605 -19.93 9.64 26.89
C VAL A 605 -18.80 8.95 27.65
N SER A 606 -17.52 9.30 27.42
CA SER A 606 -16.37 8.61 28.01
C SER A 606 -15.41 9.55 28.77
N PRO A 607 -15.72 9.88 30.06
CA PRO A 607 -14.89 10.77 30.87
C PRO A 607 -13.41 10.38 30.98
N ALA A 608 -13.10 9.08 30.86
CA ALA A 608 -11.74 8.54 30.86
C ALA A 608 -11.00 8.73 29.51
N LYS A 609 -11.70 8.71 28.36
CA LYS A 609 -11.11 9.09 27.07
C LYS A 609 -10.77 10.58 27.06
N LEU A 610 -11.67 11.39 27.63
CA LEU A 610 -11.46 12.82 27.85
C LEU A 610 -10.26 13.11 28.79
N ASP A 611 -10.05 12.33 29.86
CA ASP A 611 -8.82 12.44 30.66
C ASP A 611 -7.56 12.09 29.84
N ALA A 612 -7.59 11.02 29.05
CA ALA A 612 -6.47 10.64 28.21
C ALA A 612 -6.13 11.71 27.16
N LEU A 613 -7.14 12.29 26.51
CA LEU A 613 -6.97 13.38 25.52
C LEU A 613 -6.39 14.65 26.16
N ILE A 614 -6.88 15.05 27.34
CA ILE A 614 -6.36 16.21 28.08
C ILE A 614 -4.90 15.98 28.48
N ASN A 615 -4.54 14.76 28.91
CA ASN A 615 -3.15 14.41 29.22
C ASN A 615 -2.26 14.34 27.96
N PHE A 616 -2.79 13.95 26.80
CA PHE A 616 -2.07 13.97 25.52
C PHE A 616 -1.79 15.40 25.03
N VAL A 617 -2.79 16.30 25.09
CA VAL A 617 -2.62 17.73 24.82
C VAL A 617 -1.58 18.35 25.75
N LYS A 618 -1.67 18.05 27.05
CA LYS A 618 -0.70 18.49 28.05
C LYS A 618 0.71 17.97 27.76
N TYR A 619 0.86 16.71 27.34
CA TYR A 619 2.16 16.15 26.97
C TYR A 619 2.83 16.96 25.85
N ILE A 620 2.09 17.33 24.80
CA ILE A 620 2.60 18.15 23.69
C ILE A 620 3.12 19.50 24.19
N ASP A 621 2.37 20.18 25.05
CA ASP A 621 2.78 21.46 25.64
C ASP A 621 4.02 21.35 26.56
N GLU A 622 4.22 20.21 27.23
CA GLU A 622 5.32 19.98 28.18
C GLU A 622 6.60 19.42 27.53
N HIS A 623 6.53 18.81 26.33
CA HIS A 623 7.65 18.05 25.74
C HIS A 623 8.13 18.54 24.36
N ASN A 624 7.54 19.62 23.82
CA ASN A 624 7.99 20.22 22.56
C ASN A 624 9.27 21.08 22.73
N GLU A 625 10.01 21.27 21.63
CA GLU A 625 11.29 21.99 21.62
C GLU A 625 11.23 23.42 22.18
N THR A 626 10.09 24.11 22.09
CA THR A 626 9.96 25.49 22.59
C THR A 626 9.87 25.58 24.11
N ASN A 627 9.58 24.47 24.80
CA ASN A 627 9.31 24.42 26.25
C ASN A 627 8.18 25.37 26.70
N ALA A 628 7.25 25.68 25.78
CA ALA A 628 6.06 26.49 26.02
C ALA A 628 4.82 25.80 25.42
N PRO A 629 3.59 26.16 25.86
CA PRO A 629 2.37 25.61 25.27
C PRO A 629 2.24 25.97 23.78
N ILE A 630 2.09 24.94 22.92
CA ILE A 630 1.96 25.11 21.47
C ILE A 630 0.63 24.57 20.91
N VAL A 631 -0.22 23.94 21.73
CA VAL A 631 -1.61 23.61 21.34
C VAL A 631 -2.52 24.80 21.66
N ASP A 632 -3.31 25.32 20.69
CA ASP A 632 -4.32 26.35 21.01
C ASP A 632 -5.52 25.73 21.72
N GLY A 633 -5.96 24.57 21.22
CA GLY A 633 -7.30 24.09 21.47
C GLY A 633 -7.51 22.57 21.50
N ILE A 634 -8.71 22.19 21.92
CA ILE A 634 -9.22 20.83 21.89
C ILE A 634 -10.53 20.83 21.08
N GLY A 635 -10.55 20.02 20.02
CA GLY A 635 -11.75 19.70 19.26
C GLY A 635 -12.52 18.56 19.92
N THR A 636 -13.84 18.64 19.90
CA THR A 636 -14.72 17.51 20.18
C THR A 636 -15.61 17.29 18.97
N GLN A 637 -15.54 16.09 18.38
CA GLN A 637 -16.30 15.77 17.17
C GLN A 637 -17.80 15.92 17.42
N MET A 638 -18.30 15.32 18.51
CA MET A 638 -19.72 15.37 18.92
C MET A 638 -20.65 14.64 17.92
N HIS A 639 -20.23 13.47 17.42
CA HIS A 639 -21.11 12.49 16.77
C HIS A 639 -22.07 11.88 17.81
N ALA A 640 -23.15 12.61 18.12
CA ALA A 640 -23.97 12.36 19.29
C ALA A 640 -25.06 11.30 19.03
N VAL A 641 -25.37 10.48 20.04
CA VAL A 641 -26.50 9.54 20.00
C VAL A 641 -27.59 10.01 20.96
N ALA A 642 -28.69 10.52 20.41
CA ALA A 642 -29.74 11.18 21.17
C ALA A 642 -30.39 10.28 22.24
N ALA A 643 -30.51 8.97 22.00
CA ALA A 643 -31.07 8.02 22.96
C ALA A 643 -30.23 7.83 24.25
N ASP A 644 -28.93 8.12 24.22
CA ASP A 644 -28.00 7.93 25.35
C ASP A 644 -27.51 9.28 25.94
N LEU A 645 -27.61 10.37 25.19
CA LEU A 645 -27.08 11.67 25.62
C LEU A 645 -28.09 12.49 26.45
N THR A 646 -27.60 13.01 27.58
CA THR A 646 -28.31 13.90 28.50
C THR A 646 -27.57 15.23 28.66
N ARG A 647 -28.26 16.29 29.09
CA ARG A 647 -27.66 17.61 29.30
C ARG A 647 -26.51 17.56 30.32
N GLU A 648 -26.64 16.74 31.35
CA GLU A 648 -25.64 16.60 32.42
C GLU A 648 -24.31 16.03 31.90
N LYS A 649 -24.35 15.00 31.04
CA LYS A 649 -23.16 14.44 30.38
C LYS A 649 -22.41 15.49 29.55
N ILE A 650 -23.15 16.25 28.74
CA ILE A 650 -22.63 17.34 27.90
C ILE A 650 -22.01 18.44 28.77
N ASP A 651 -22.72 18.85 29.82
CA ASP A 651 -22.29 19.84 30.81
C ASP A 651 -20.97 19.45 31.51
N GLU A 652 -20.84 18.20 31.96
CA GLU A 652 -19.63 17.69 32.62
C GLU A 652 -18.43 17.69 31.65
N MET A 653 -18.64 17.27 30.39
CA MET A 653 -17.61 17.32 29.36
C MET A 653 -17.14 18.76 29.10
N PHE A 654 -18.06 19.71 28.85
CA PHE A 654 -17.66 21.11 28.59
C PHE A 654 -17.01 21.79 29.79
N LYS A 655 -17.47 21.54 31.03
CA LYS A 655 -16.83 22.05 32.26
C LYS A 655 -15.39 21.54 32.38
N LYS A 656 -15.16 20.26 32.07
CA LYS A 656 -13.83 19.61 32.12
C LYS A 656 -12.89 20.07 31.00
N LEU A 657 -13.41 20.26 29.79
CA LEU A 657 -12.70 20.88 28.67
C LEU A 657 -12.32 22.34 28.98
N ALA A 658 -13.26 23.15 29.46
CA ALA A 658 -13.03 24.55 29.82
C ALA A 658 -11.92 24.71 30.88
N ALA A 659 -11.89 23.82 31.88
CA ALA A 659 -10.89 23.82 32.95
C ALA A 659 -9.42 23.64 32.48
N THR A 660 -9.19 23.22 31.22
CA THR A 660 -7.85 23.16 30.62
C THR A 660 -7.27 24.53 30.26
N GLY A 661 -8.12 25.57 30.17
CA GLY A 661 -7.75 26.89 29.63
C GLY A 661 -7.56 26.94 28.10
N LYS A 662 -7.72 25.82 27.39
CA LYS A 662 -7.61 25.73 25.93
C LYS A 662 -8.84 26.27 25.21
N ILE A 663 -8.69 26.67 23.96
CA ILE A 663 -9.81 27.00 23.07
C ILE A 663 -10.57 25.69 22.74
N ILE A 664 -11.89 25.67 22.93
CA ILE A 664 -12.72 24.50 22.65
C ILE A 664 -13.49 24.74 21.35
N ARG A 665 -13.52 23.74 20.46
CA ARG A 665 -14.30 23.73 19.22
C ARG A 665 -15.16 22.48 19.16
N ILE A 666 -16.37 22.58 18.64
CA ILE A 666 -17.15 21.41 18.21
C ILE A 666 -16.90 21.22 16.71
N THR A 667 -16.31 20.10 16.31
CA THR A 667 -15.66 19.95 15.00
C THR A 667 -16.52 19.25 13.96
N GLU A 668 -17.38 18.31 14.37
CA GLU A 668 -18.05 17.35 13.48
C GLU A 668 -19.46 17.00 14.00
N LEU A 669 -20.25 18.02 14.37
CA LEU A 669 -21.54 17.84 15.05
C LEU A 669 -22.62 17.23 14.14
N ASP A 670 -22.97 15.98 14.43
CA ASP A 670 -24.20 15.31 13.97
C ASP A 670 -24.93 14.66 15.17
N VAL A 671 -26.23 14.36 15.02
CA VAL A 671 -27.04 13.81 16.12
C VAL A 671 -27.90 12.64 15.62
N ARG A 672 -27.37 11.44 15.74
CA ARG A 672 -28.06 10.17 15.44
C ARG A 672 -29.18 9.91 16.43
N HIS A 673 -30.24 9.24 16.01
CA HIS A 673 -31.35 8.89 16.91
C HIS A 673 -30.97 7.75 17.89
N THR A 674 -30.27 6.73 17.40
CA THR A 674 -29.79 5.55 18.13
C THR A 674 -28.43 5.10 17.61
N TYR A 675 -27.77 4.16 18.31
CA TYR A 675 -26.54 3.53 17.80
C TYR A 675 -26.79 2.70 16.52
N GLU A 676 -27.98 2.11 16.37
CA GLU A 676 -28.47 1.51 15.13
C GLU A 676 -29.04 2.57 14.18
N PRO A 677 -28.86 2.46 12.84
CA PRO A 677 -29.40 3.41 11.87
C PRO A 677 -30.93 3.53 11.89
N THR A 678 -31.44 4.77 11.94
CA THR A 678 -32.88 5.07 11.94
C THR A 678 -33.29 5.81 10.65
N ALA A 679 -33.64 5.06 9.60
CA ALA A 679 -34.07 5.62 8.32
C ALA A 679 -35.43 6.35 8.36
N ASN A 680 -36.27 6.07 9.38
CA ASN A 680 -37.64 6.61 9.51
C ASN A 680 -37.93 6.94 10.99
N PRO A 681 -37.42 8.07 11.52
CA PRO A 681 -37.60 8.43 12.92
C PRO A 681 -39.03 8.85 13.25
N SER A 682 -39.48 8.56 14.47
CA SER A 682 -40.75 9.05 14.99
C SER A 682 -40.70 10.57 15.27
N ALA A 683 -41.87 11.21 15.40
CA ALA A 683 -41.94 12.62 15.81
C ALA A 683 -41.27 12.88 17.17
N GLU A 684 -41.32 11.91 18.09
CA GLU A 684 -40.62 11.97 19.38
C GLU A 684 -39.09 11.90 19.19
N GLN A 685 -38.60 11.02 18.31
CA GLN A 685 -37.17 10.91 17.99
C GLN A 685 -36.64 12.17 17.29
N LEU A 686 -37.42 12.80 16.41
CA LEU A 686 -37.10 14.07 15.76
C LEU A 686 -37.07 15.24 16.74
N MET A 687 -38.03 15.32 17.67
CA MET A 687 -38.01 16.35 18.72
C MET A 687 -36.86 16.15 19.70
N LYS A 688 -36.57 14.90 20.10
CA LYS A 688 -35.43 14.56 20.97
C LYS A 688 -34.08 14.84 20.29
N GLN A 689 -33.96 14.65 18.98
CA GLN A 689 -32.80 15.09 18.19
C GLN A 689 -32.65 16.61 18.22
N ALA A 690 -33.73 17.36 18.01
CA ALA A 690 -33.74 18.82 18.11
C ALA A 690 -33.34 19.34 19.50
N ASP A 691 -33.88 18.73 20.56
CA ASP A 691 -33.52 19.05 21.95
C ASP A 691 -32.02 18.82 22.21
N VAL A 692 -31.44 17.72 21.70
CA VAL A 692 -30.02 17.43 21.86
C VAL A 692 -29.13 18.42 21.10
N TYR A 693 -29.45 18.77 19.85
CA TYR A 693 -28.78 19.86 19.13
C TYR A 693 -28.80 21.18 19.93
N ARG A 694 -29.97 21.56 20.47
CA ARG A 694 -30.13 22.76 21.29
C ARG A 694 -29.27 22.67 22.57
N TRP A 695 -29.35 21.56 23.31
CA TRP A 695 -28.62 21.35 24.56
C TRP A 695 -27.11 21.40 24.40
N ILE A 696 -26.56 20.88 23.29
CA ILE A 696 -25.13 20.92 22.99
C ILE A 696 -24.65 22.38 22.86
N ILE A 697 -25.37 23.19 22.08
CA ILE A 697 -25.00 24.59 21.81
C ILE A 697 -25.21 25.47 23.06
N GLU A 698 -26.32 25.28 23.79
CA GLU A 698 -26.56 25.94 25.09
C GLU A 698 -25.46 25.59 26.11
N SER A 699 -25.17 24.30 26.31
CA SER A 699 -24.18 23.85 27.28
C SER A 699 -22.78 24.36 26.94
N TYR A 700 -22.41 24.39 25.65
CA TYR A 700 -21.15 24.98 25.18
C TYR A 700 -21.07 26.48 25.51
N LYS A 701 -22.15 27.23 25.27
CA LYS A 701 -22.25 28.67 25.58
C LYS A 701 -22.20 28.98 27.08
N GLU A 702 -22.78 28.12 27.91
CA GLU A 702 -22.86 28.29 29.36
C GLU A 702 -21.58 27.86 30.10
N ASN A 703 -20.96 26.75 29.68
CA ASN A 703 -19.93 26.06 30.45
C ASN A 703 -18.50 26.32 29.96
N VAL A 704 -18.31 26.76 28.70
CA VAL A 704 -17.01 27.20 28.18
C VAL A 704 -16.95 28.73 28.22
N PRO A 705 -15.94 29.37 28.84
CA PRO A 705 -15.79 30.82 28.81
C PRO A 705 -15.71 31.39 27.38
N ALA A 706 -16.32 32.56 27.13
CA ALA A 706 -16.42 33.16 25.80
C ALA A 706 -15.06 33.35 25.07
N THR A 707 -13.95 33.54 25.79
CA THR A 707 -12.60 33.64 25.21
C THR A 707 -12.00 32.30 24.77
N GLN A 708 -12.63 31.18 25.16
CA GLN A 708 -12.28 29.81 24.75
C GLN A 708 -13.28 29.25 23.71
N GLN A 709 -14.30 29.99 23.30
CA GLN A 709 -15.31 29.53 22.34
C GLN A 709 -14.86 29.79 20.90
N SER A 710 -14.41 28.76 20.16
CA SER A 710 -14.16 28.87 18.71
C SER A 710 -15.43 28.86 17.84
N GLY A 711 -16.52 28.29 18.35
CA GLY A 711 -17.70 27.95 17.54
C GLY A 711 -17.75 26.47 17.14
N PHE A 712 -18.56 26.16 16.13
CA PHE A 712 -18.91 24.79 15.77
C PHE A 712 -19.05 24.55 14.26
N THR A 713 -18.92 23.29 13.86
CA THR A 713 -19.18 22.79 12.51
C THR A 713 -20.22 21.67 12.59
N ILE A 714 -21.26 21.72 11.74
CA ILE A 714 -22.24 20.65 11.53
C ILE A 714 -21.65 19.64 10.53
N TRP A 715 -21.81 18.34 10.73
CA TRP A 715 -21.23 17.31 9.86
C TRP A 715 -22.26 16.68 8.92
N SER A 716 -22.05 16.83 7.61
CA SER A 716 -23.05 16.66 6.54
C SER A 716 -24.25 17.64 6.64
N LEU A 717 -24.83 17.98 5.49
CA LEU A 717 -25.94 18.91 5.38
C LEU A 717 -27.29 18.21 5.62
N SER A 718 -27.49 17.07 4.96
CA SER A 718 -28.80 16.40 4.89
C SER A 718 -28.74 14.89 5.11
N ASP A 719 -29.90 14.28 5.35
CA ASP A 719 -30.08 12.83 5.41
C ASP A 719 -30.07 12.17 3.99
N HIS A 720 -29.67 12.88 2.93
CA HIS A 720 -29.60 12.31 1.59
C HIS A 720 -28.52 11.22 1.52
N ALA A 721 -28.84 10.05 0.96
CA ALA A 721 -28.00 8.85 1.05
C ALA A 721 -26.57 9.03 0.54
N ASP A 722 -26.36 9.92 -0.43
CA ASP A 722 -25.05 10.25 -1.00
C ASP A 722 -24.12 10.99 -0.01
N GLU A 723 -24.66 11.60 1.05
CA GLU A 723 -23.87 12.19 2.15
C GLU A 723 -23.45 11.16 3.22
N HIS A 724 -23.99 9.94 3.13
CA HIS A 724 -23.86 8.86 4.11
C HIS A 724 -23.29 7.57 3.48
N THR A 725 -22.46 7.72 2.44
CA THR A 725 -21.81 6.59 1.76
C THR A 725 -20.64 6.06 2.57
N GLY A 726 -20.87 5.04 3.40
CA GLY A 726 -19.84 4.46 4.27
C GLY A 726 -19.68 5.18 5.61
N TRP A 727 -20.50 6.21 5.87
CA TRP A 727 -20.63 6.89 7.15
C TRP A 727 -22.12 6.90 7.52
N PHE A 728 -22.50 6.26 8.63
CA PHE A 728 -23.89 6.11 9.10
C PHE A 728 -24.94 5.72 8.02
N THR A 729 -24.55 4.87 7.07
CA THR A 729 -25.38 4.43 5.92
C THR A 729 -26.82 4.07 6.32
N GLY A 730 -27.79 4.91 5.91
CA GLY A 730 -29.22 4.69 6.17
C GLY A 730 -29.76 5.22 7.51
N ASP A 731 -29.00 6.08 8.21
CA ASP A 731 -29.47 6.85 9.36
C ASP A 731 -30.01 8.24 8.94
N THR A 732 -30.52 9.04 9.89
CA THR A 732 -31.06 10.39 9.65
C THR A 732 -30.54 11.45 10.64
N PRO A 733 -29.21 11.73 10.71
CA PRO A 733 -28.64 12.53 11.80
C PRO A 733 -28.62 14.06 11.58
N ASN A 734 -29.01 14.56 10.40
CA ASN A 734 -28.71 15.92 9.96
C ASN A 734 -29.85 16.95 10.17
N LEU A 735 -29.62 18.19 9.74
CA LEU A 735 -30.55 19.32 9.88
C LEU A 735 -31.62 19.37 8.78
N PHE A 736 -31.34 18.76 7.63
CA PHE A 736 -32.24 18.66 6.49
C PHE A 736 -32.55 17.19 6.20
N ASP A 737 -33.76 16.88 5.73
CA ASP A 737 -34.15 15.52 5.32
C ASP A 737 -33.57 15.15 3.95
N ALA A 738 -33.82 13.92 3.49
CA ALA A 738 -33.37 13.42 2.19
C ALA A 738 -34.02 14.12 0.98
N ASN A 739 -34.98 15.03 1.18
CA ASN A 739 -35.56 15.90 0.15
C ASN A 739 -35.06 17.36 0.29
N TYR A 740 -34.06 17.58 1.16
CA TYR A 740 -33.52 18.89 1.54
C TYR A 740 -34.52 19.84 2.24
N ALA A 741 -35.60 19.31 2.84
CA ALA A 741 -36.49 20.06 3.70
C ALA A 741 -35.94 20.14 5.13
N ARG A 742 -36.13 21.28 5.81
CA ARG A 742 -35.66 21.48 7.19
C ARG A 742 -36.36 20.55 8.18
N LYS A 743 -35.58 19.85 9.03
CA LYS A 743 -36.08 19.03 10.15
C LYS A 743 -36.26 19.86 11.43
N PRO A 744 -36.94 19.33 12.46
CA PRO A 744 -36.90 19.93 13.81
C PRO A 744 -35.49 20.15 14.35
N ALA A 745 -34.50 19.35 13.93
CA ALA A 745 -33.08 19.56 14.20
C ALA A 745 -32.58 20.96 13.81
N TYR A 746 -33.02 21.51 12.66
CA TYR A 746 -32.69 22.87 12.22
C TYR A 746 -33.17 23.93 13.22
N LYS A 747 -34.39 23.76 13.73
CA LYS A 747 -34.96 24.60 14.81
C LYS A 747 -34.13 24.47 16.09
N GLY A 748 -33.77 23.25 16.51
CA GLY A 748 -32.91 23.01 17.66
C GLY A 748 -31.56 23.75 17.60
N VAL A 749 -30.91 23.75 16.43
CA VAL A 749 -29.67 24.53 16.21
C VAL A 749 -29.91 26.04 16.35
N CYS A 750 -30.94 26.58 15.67
CA CYS A 750 -31.23 28.02 15.71
C CYS A 750 -31.62 28.49 17.11
N ASP A 751 -32.48 27.75 17.82
CA ASP A 751 -32.87 28.04 19.19
C ASP A 751 -31.66 28.00 20.14
N GLY A 752 -30.74 27.04 19.96
CA GLY A 752 -29.52 26.92 20.77
C GLY A 752 -28.55 28.08 20.54
N ILE A 753 -28.42 28.52 19.28
CA ILE A 753 -27.70 29.74 18.90
C ILE A 753 -28.27 30.97 19.62
N ALA A 754 -29.60 31.14 19.66
CA ALA A 754 -30.25 32.25 20.36
C ALA A 754 -30.25 32.11 21.89
N GLY A 755 -30.32 30.88 22.42
CA GLY A 755 -30.57 30.59 23.84
C GLY A 755 -32.04 30.73 24.25
N ARG A 756 -32.97 30.57 23.31
CA ARG A 756 -34.43 30.58 23.51
C ARG A 756 -35.14 29.95 22.31
N ASP A 757 -36.42 29.63 22.44
CA ASP A 757 -37.26 29.32 21.28
C ASP A 757 -37.49 30.61 20.46
N ILE A 758 -37.07 30.60 19.19
CA ILE A 758 -37.28 31.75 18.28
C ILE A 758 -38.70 31.74 17.71
N SER A 759 -39.31 30.56 17.58
CA SER A 759 -40.66 30.39 17.02
C SER A 759 -41.79 30.79 17.96
N GLU A 760 -41.48 31.27 19.16
CA GLU A 760 -42.42 32.05 20.00
C GLU A 760 -42.70 33.45 19.41
N ASP A 761 -41.79 33.99 18.58
CA ASP A 761 -41.98 35.29 17.91
C ASP A 761 -42.87 35.19 16.66
N PHE A 762 -43.07 33.99 16.11
CA PHE A 762 -43.75 33.79 14.82
C PHE A 762 -45.27 33.81 14.99
N THR A 763 -45.93 34.65 14.18
CA THR A 763 -47.37 34.89 14.19
C THR A 763 -48.10 34.09 13.13
N GLY A 764 -49.43 33.98 13.22
CA GLY A 764 -50.23 33.32 12.19
C GLY A 764 -50.18 34.01 10.81
N ASP A 765 -49.80 35.29 10.72
CA ASP A 765 -49.59 35.99 9.44
C ASP A 765 -48.35 35.51 8.67
N ASP A 766 -47.36 34.95 9.38
CA ASP A 766 -46.11 34.46 8.79
C ASP A 766 -46.28 33.13 8.02
N TRP A 767 -47.50 32.57 7.95
CA TRP A 767 -47.82 31.30 7.25
C TRP A 767 -47.33 31.25 5.80
N LYS A 768 -47.27 32.41 5.12
CA LYS A 768 -47.00 32.49 3.68
C LYS A 768 -45.68 31.86 3.25
N ALA A 769 -44.61 32.02 4.03
CA ALA A 769 -43.30 31.47 3.65
C ALA A 769 -43.23 29.93 3.72
N ALA A 770 -44.26 29.27 4.26
CA ALA A 770 -44.43 27.82 4.20
C ALA A 770 -45.20 27.31 2.95
N TYR A 771 -45.84 28.20 2.17
CA TYR A 771 -46.71 27.83 1.04
C TYR A 771 -46.46 28.62 -0.25
N GLU A 772 -45.93 29.85 -0.19
CA GLU A 772 -45.46 30.61 -1.35
C GLU A 772 -44.12 30.05 -1.83
N VAL A 773 -44.17 28.95 -2.59
CA VAL A 773 -43.06 28.54 -3.46
C VAL A 773 -42.80 29.70 -4.40
N LYS A 774 -41.64 30.36 -4.27
CA LYS A 774 -41.22 31.35 -5.25
C LYS A 774 -41.02 30.67 -6.60
N GLU A 775 -41.83 31.07 -7.57
CA GLU A 775 -41.42 30.97 -8.97
C GLU A 775 -40.18 31.88 -9.13
N GLU A 776 -38.98 31.30 -9.11
CA GLU A 776 -37.78 32.05 -9.51
C GLU A 776 -37.94 32.46 -10.98
N GLU A 777 -37.78 33.75 -11.26
CA GLU A 777 -37.97 34.29 -12.60
C GLU A 777 -37.00 33.61 -13.57
N THR A 778 -37.55 32.87 -14.54
CA THR A 778 -36.72 32.31 -15.62
C THR A 778 -36.12 33.47 -16.43
N PRO A 779 -34.78 33.50 -16.63
CA PRO A 779 -34.13 34.61 -17.31
C PRO A 779 -34.45 34.58 -18.81
N ALA A 780 -35.51 35.29 -19.20
CA ALA A 780 -35.85 35.58 -20.57
C ALA A 780 -35.17 36.88 -21.04
N ASP A 781 -34.44 36.78 -22.16
CA ASP A 781 -33.89 37.88 -22.97
C ASP A 781 -32.99 38.93 -22.29
N GLN A 782 -31.70 38.58 -22.14
CA GLN A 782 -30.59 39.49 -22.54
C GLN A 782 -29.27 38.76 -22.85
#